data_AF-A0A3S4UU26-F1
#
_entry.id   AF-A0A3S4UU26-F1
#
_cell.length_a   1.000
_cell.length_b   1.000
_cell.length_c   1.000
_cell.angle_alpha   90.00
_cell.angle_beta   90.00
_cell.angle_gamma   90.00
#
_symmetry.space_group_name_H-M   'P 1'
#
loop_
_entity.id
_entity.type
_entity.pdbx_description
1 polymer ?
#
loop_
_entity_poly.entity_id
_entity_poly.type
_entity_poly.pdbx_seq_one_letter_code
_entity_poly.pdbx_strand_id
1 'polypeptide(L)'
;MSEIRIYGIRHHGPGSARSLLRALDDFAPDAILIEGPADADAMVSHVAGLKPPVALLAWVIGEPSRAAFWPFATFSPEWQALDWAARNSRAASFIDLPSSLGLARSREERTVESDPLGLLAGAAGYDDPERWWEDLVEQRDENVFDVIAEAMAAVRENGGDDEETLLREAHMRKALRTAKRAHEKIAVVCGAYHVPALTAKVKVADDNALLKQLPKVKTQLTWVPWSHGRLAASSGYGAGVRSPGWYHHLFAAPDRPVERWLTHVGAVLREHDLPTSSAHVIEGIRLADALAVLRGRPMPGLSEVQEATLAVLCEGSDLALDLVTREAIVGELLGEVPDDVPRTPFDADLTATARRLRLKQEAAEKELDLDLRKESGLARSCFLRRLRILGIDWGTPAGSSGTGTFKETWRLLWEPELSIAVVDASRWGNTVEAAAAARLLDDVGDLAGVTRGVNGALAADLPAAMPELLRLLDVRAAAETDVARLLEALPDLVQAYRYGDVRGTDTGRLGDVVAALLGRACAGFPVALGGLAPEAADRYRRLIDKANAAVGLLGEQAQQLWRNTLLAAADRHDLPGLLAGRLVRLLFDGGDLGVDEVQQRLSLALSGGHAPGEQAAWAEGVLSGSSLLLLHSPALLKVFDTWVMGLSDESFTDVLPVVRRAFGGWERPERQALAGKVANLDGACPVAEEELDLTEFAAVLATVDEILESAR
;
A
#
# COMPACT_ATOMS: atom_id res chain seq x y z
N MET A 1 16.68 44.86 31.75
CA MET A 1 17.29 43.62 31.22
C MET A 1 16.15 42.63 31.11
N SER A 2 16.00 41.96 29.97
CA SER A 2 14.93 40.96 29.82
C SER A 2 15.13 39.82 30.83
N GLU A 3 14.07 39.44 31.53
CA GLU A 3 14.00 38.24 32.36
C GLU A 3 13.82 37.03 31.43
N ILE A 4 14.62 35.98 31.62
CA ILE A 4 14.61 34.80 30.74
C ILE A 4 14.54 33.55 31.59
N ARG A 5 13.61 32.67 31.23
CA ARG A 5 13.51 31.32 31.81
C ARG A 5 13.61 30.30 30.69
N ILE A 6 14.47 29.30 30.88
CA ILE A 6 14.71 28.24 29.91
C ILE A 6 14.19 26.96 30.52
N TYR A 7 13.25 26.32 29.85
CA TYR A 7 12.56 25.12 30.27
C TYR A 7 13.08 23.96 29.43
N GLY A 8 13.93 23.14 30.05
CA GLY A 8 14.43 21.90 29.46
C GLY A 8 13.34 20.84 29.49
N ILE A 9 12.88 20.43 28.32
CA ILE A 9 11.79 19.46 28.17
C ILE A 9 12.29 18.17 27.56
N ARG A 10 11.51 17.12 27.77
CA ARG A 10 11.50 15.96 26.88
C ARG A 10 10.36 16.11 25.88
N HIS A 11 10.68 15.93 24.61
CA HIS A 11 9.68 15.94 23.54
C HIS A 11 8.60 14.90 23.86
N HIS A 12 7.33 15.27 23.69
CA HIS A 12 6.20 14.35 23.91
C HIS A 12 6.08 13.77 25.34
N GLY A 13 6.49 14.50 26.38
CA GLY A 13 6.32 14.13 27.79
C GLY A 13 5.05 14.73 28.45
N PRO A 14 4.05 13.93 28.88
CA PRO A 14 2.80 14.44 29.46
C PRO A 14 2.95 15.23 30.77
N GLY A 15 3.76 14.75 31.71
CA GLY A 15 4.15 15.47 32.93
C GLY A 15 5.03 16.68 32.63
N SER A 16 6.01 16.57 31.71
CA SER A 16 6.78 17.73 31.24
C SER A 16 5.87 18.83 30.70
N ALA A 17 4.83 18.47 29.94
CA ALA A 17 3.86 19.40 29.37
C ALA A 17 3.00 20.07 30.46
N ARG A 18 2.54 19.32 31.48
CA ARG A 18 1.80 19.89 32.63
C ARG A 18 2.66 20.85 33.44
N SER A 19 3.90 20.47 33.77
CA SER A 19 4.82 21.31 34.52
C SER A 19 5.16 22.59 33.76
N LEU A 20 5.32 22.50 32.44
CA LEU A 20 5.55 23.66 31.59
C LEU A 20 4.35 24.61 31.59
N LEU A 21 3.12 24.12 31.43
CA LEU A 21 1.92 24.96 31.46
C LEU A 21 1.83 25.76 32.77
N ARG A 22 2.04 25.11 33.91
CA ARG A 22 2.07 25.80 35.22
C ARG A 22 3.18 26.85 35.29
N ALA A 23 4.37 26.51 34.82
CA ALA A 23 5.49 27.43 34.81
C ALA A 23 5.26 28.65 33.89
N LEU A 24 4.54 28.47 32.78
CA LEU A 24 4.12 29.57 31.89
C LEU A 24 3.05 30.44 32.52
N ASP A 25 2.06 29.85 33.19
CA ASP A 25 1.02 30.58 33.93
C ASP A 25 1.63 31.44 35.05
N ASP A 26 2.59 30.88 35.80
CA ASP A 26 3.29 31.58 36.89
C ASP A 26 4.23 32.68 36.40
N PHE A 27 4.97 32.42 35.31
CA PHE A 27 5.96 33.37 34.78
C PHE A 27 5.31 34.50 33.96
N ALA A 28 4.22 34.18 33.25
CA ALA A 28 3.49 35.04 32.33
C ALA A 28 4.41 35.77 31.32
N PRO A 29 5.12 35.02 30.44
CA PRO A 29 6.01 35.62 29.44
C PRO A 29 5.26 36.46 28.40
N ASP A 30 5.91 37.49 27.86
CA ASP A 30 5.40 38.24 26.70
C ASP A 30 5.81 37.59 25.37
N ALA A 31 6.84 36.73 25.37
CA ALA A 31 7.23 35.91 24.23
C ALA A 31 7.70 34.50 24.63
N ILE A 32 7.36 33.52 23.80
CA ILE A 32 7.80 32.13 23.92
C ILE A 32 8.65 31.75 22.71
N LEU A 33 9.85 31.23 22.97
CA LEU A 33 10.76 30.71 21.97
C LEU A 33 10.76 29.19 22.04
N ILE A 34 10.50 28.52 20.94
CA ILE A 34 10.24 27.07 20.91
C ILE A 34 11.25 26.40 19.98
N GLU A 35 11.78 25.27 20.41
CA GLU A 35 12.60 24.41 19.53
C GLU A 35 11.76 23.90 18.36
N GLY A 36 12.22 24.24 17.16
CA GLY A 36 11.58 23.94 15.89
C GLY A 36 12.16 24.81 14.79
N PRO A 37 11.90 24.50 13.50
CA PRO A 37 12.54 25.17 12.38
C PRO A 37 12.15 26.66 12.32
N ALA A 38 13.13 27.56 12.43
CA ALA A 38 12.88 29.00 12.49
C ALA A 38 12.23 29.62 11.23
N ASP A 39 12.20 28.89 10.10
CA ASP A 39 11.44 29.29 8.90
C ASP A 39 9.96 28.87 8.93
N ALA A 40 9.49 28.25 10.03
CA ALA A 40 8.09 27.89 10.25
C ALA A 40 7.26 28.93 11.03
N ASP A 41 7.81 30.09 11.40
CA ASP A 41 7.10 31.11 12.21
C ASP A 41 5.75 31.54 11.61
N ALA A 42 5.63 31.58 10.27
CA ALA A 42 4.37 31.89 9.60
C ALA A 42 3.26 30.87 9.92
N MET A 43 3.63 29.63 10.22
CA MET A 43 2.71 28.53 10.52
C MET A 43 2.12 28.60 11.94
N VAL A 44 2.74 29.37 12.85
CA VAL A 44 2.27 29.54 14.24
C VAL A 44 0.87 30.16 14.29
N SER A 45 0.54 31.01 13.33
CA SER A 45 -0.77 31.69 13.27
C SER A 45 -1.96 30.72 13.09
N HIS A 46 -1.72 29.50 12.61
CA HIS A 46 -2.77 28.50 12.38
C HIS A 46 -3.01 27.54 13.55
N VAL A 47 -2.21 27.62 14.62
CA VAL A 47 -2.22 26.66 15.75
C VAL A 47 -3.62 26.50 16.37
N ALA A 48 -4.38 27.58 16.51
CA ALA A 48 -5.68 27.57 17.18
C ALA A 48 -6.75 26.68 16.51
N GLY A 49 -6.61 26.40 15.20
CA GLY A 49 -7.57 25.57 14.46
C GLY A 49 -7.18 24.09 14.34
N LEU A 50 -5.97 23.72 14.74
CA LEU A 50 -5.42 22.38 14.60
C LEU A 50 -5.85 21.47 15.76
N LYS A 51 -5.99 20.17 15.48
CA LYS A 51 -6.18 19.13 16.51
C LYS A 51 -5.07 18.09 16.41
N PRO A 52 -4.14 18.00 17.37
CA PRO A 52 -3.10 16.99 17.36
C PRO A 52 -3.66 15.55 17.41
N PRO A 53 -2.93 14.55 16.88
CA PRO A 53 -1.54 14.66 16.40
C PRO A 53 -1.40 15.34 15.04
N VAL A 54 -0.51 16.33 14.94
CA VAL A 54 -0.21 17.06 13.69
C VAL A 54 1.29 17.16 13.51
N ALA A 55 1.78 17.36 12.31
CA ALA A 55 3.19 17.60 12.05
C ALA A 55 3.40 18.84 11.19
N LEU A 56 4.47 19.58 11.47
CA LEU A 56 5.04 20.49 10.47
C LEU A 56 5.76 19.64 9.44
N LEU A 57 5.34 19.72 8.18
CA LEU A 57 5.99 19.11 7.05
C LEU A 57 6.79 20.20 6.31
N ALA A 58 8.09 20.00 6.14
CA ALA A 58 8.91 20.78 5.22
C ALA A 58 9.45 19.90 4.09
N TRP A 59 9.46 20.40 2.85
CA TRP A 59 10.02 19.69 1.70
C TRP A 59 10.80 20.62 0.78
N VAL A 60 11.73 20.04 0.01
CA VAL A 60 12.49 20.77 -1.02
C VAL A 60 11.63 21.00 -2.26
N ILE A 61 11.57 22.25 -2.73
CA ILE A 61 10.83 22.58 -3.96
C ILE A 61 11.49 21.88 -5.17
N GLY A 62 10.71 21.10 -5.90
CA GLY A 62 11.16 20.33 -7.06
C GLY A 62 11.67 18.93 -6.74
N GLU A 63 11.85 18.59 -5.46
CA GLU A 63 12.24 17.25 -5.00
C GLU A 63 11.47 16.88 -3.71
N PRO A 64 10.13 16.69 -3.76
CA PRO A 64 9.29 16.50 -2.58
C PRO A 64 9.65 15.28 -1.71
N SER A 65 10.34 14.30 -2.29
CA SER A 65 10.89 13.13 -1.56
C SER A 65 11.93 13.52 -0.49
N ARG A 66 12.57 14.69 -0.63
CA ARG A 66 13.42 15.29 0.41
C ARG A 66 12.56 16.14 1.33
N ALA A 67 12.03 15.49 2.36
CA ALA A 67 11.16 16.11 3.36
C ALA A 67 11.58 15.76 4.79
N ALA A 68 11.13 16.59 5.73
CA ALA A 68 11.28 16.38 7.16
C ALA A 68 9.96 16.70 7.88
N PHE A 69 9.70 15.97 8.96
CA PHE A 69 8.51 16.13 9.80
C PHE A 69 8.93 16.52 11.22
N TRP A 70 8.23 17.47 11.81
CA TRP A 70 8.27 17.77 13.25
C TRP A 70 6.89 17.49 13.82
N PRO A 71 6.67 16.30 14.39
CA PRO A 71 5.36 15.91 14.89
C PRO A 71 5.09 16.52 16.27
N PHE A 72 3.81 16.78 16.53
CA PHE A 72 3.29 17.34 17.77
C PHE A 72 2.07 16.52 18.20
N ALA A 73 1.98 16.26 19.50
CA ALA A 73 0.83 15.63 20.13
C ALA A 73 0.26 16.56 21.21
N THR A 74 -0.95 16.29 21.68
CA THR A 74 -1.55 17.06 22.79
C THR A 74 -0.67 17.03 24.04
N PHE A 75 0.11 15.97 24.24
CA PHE A 75 1.03 15.82 25.35
C PHE A 75 2.47 16.30 25.06
N SER A 76 2.69 16.99 23.93
CA SER A 76 3.98 17.66 23.63
C SER A 76 4.08 18.99 24.39
N PRO A 77 5.13 19.22 25.19
CA PRO A 77 5.33 20.50 25.86
C PRO A 77 5.38 21.70 24.89
N GLU A 78 5.98 21.53 23.73
CA GLU A 78 6.09 22.53 22.66
C GLU A 78 4.73 22.85 22.06
N TRP A 79 3.88 21.83 21.86
CA TRP A 79 2.50 22.03 21.44
C TRP A 79 1.73 22.83 22.48
N GLN A 80 1.87 22.47 23.76
CA GLN A 80 1.24 23.19 24.85
C GLN A 80 1.73 24.64 24.95
N ALA A 81 3.01 24.90 24.67
CA ALA A 81 3.56 26.25 24.63
C ALA A 81 3.00 27.08 23.45
N LEU A 82 2.88 26.50 22.26
CA LEU A 82 2.25 27.13 21.09
C LEU A 82 0.77 27.47 21.35
N ASP A 83 0.01 26.49 21.86
CA ASP A 83 -1.41 26.63 22.17
C ASP A 83 -1.65 27.63 23.31
N TRP A 84 -0.81 27.62 24.36
CA TRP A 84 -0.84 28.61 25.43
C TRP A 84 -0.57 30.02 24.90
N ALA A 85 0.43 30.20 24.03
CA ALA A 85 0.73 31.50 23.43
C ALA A 85 -0.43 32.02 22.58
N ALA A 86 -1.04 31.14 21.76
CA ALA A 86 -2.21 31.48 20.97
C ALA A 86 -3.40 31.91 21.84
N ARG A 87 -3.73 31.14 22.88
CA ARG A 87 -4.83 31.45 23.82
C ARG A 87 -4.62 32.75 24.59
N ASN A 88 -3.38 33.05 24.96
CA ASN A 88 -3.01 34.24 25.73
C ASN A 88 -2.58 35.43 24.85
N SER A 89 -2.70 35.32 23.52
CA SER A 89 -2.27 36.35 22.56
C SER A 89 -0.82 36.82 22.78
N ARG A 90 0.08 35.87 23.03
CA ARG A 90 1.53 36.10 23.21
C ARG A 90 2.31 35.77 21.94
N ALA A 91 3.45 36.40 21.76
CA ALA A 91 4.33 36.10 20.64
C ALA A 91 4.94 34.70 20.82
N ALA A 92 4.91 33.87 19.78
CA ALA A 92 5.62 32.60 19.74
C ALA A 92 6.42 32.49 18.46
N SER A 93 7.68 32.04 18.57
CA SER A 93 8.59 31.86 17.45
C SER A 93 9.42 30.59 17.62
N PHE A 94 9.73 29.96 16.50
CA PHE A 94 10.66 28.85 16.42
C PHE A 94 12.11 29.36 16.36
N ILE A 95 13.02 28.71 17.07
CA ILE A 95 14.40 29.21 17.24
C ILE A 95 15.50 28.28 16.74
N ASP A 96 15.15 27.06 16.33
CA ASP A 96 16.12 26.08 15.85
C ASP A 96 16.52 26.34 14.39
N LEU A 97 17.45 25.53 13.89
CA LEU A 97 17.96 25.61 12.53
C LEU A 97 16.80 25.59 11.50
N PRO A 98 16.75 26.54 10.56
CA PRO A 98 15.76 26.55 9.49
C PRO A 98 15.73 25.24 8.69
N SER A 99 14.54 24.81 8.28
CA SER A 99 14.34 23.63 7.43
C SER A 99 15.17 23.68 6.14
N SER A 100 15.34 24.87 5.56
CA SER A 100 16.18 25.13 4.39
C SER A 100 17.67 24.81 4.57
N LEU A 101 18.17 24.83 5.79
CA LEU A 101 19.54 24.40 6.13
C LEU A 101 19.58 22.91 6.49
N GLY A 102 18.62 22.44 7.28
CA GLY A 102 18.54 21.02 7.66
C GLY A 102 18.40 20.10 6.45
N LEU A 103 17.49 20.41 5.52
CA LEU A 103 17.25 19.61 4.30
C LEU A 103 18.35 19.76 3.24
N ALA A 104 19.26 20.74 3.38
CA ALA A 104 20.40 20.88 2.48
C ALA A 104 21.51 19.86 2.80
N ARG A 105 21.52 19.28 4.01
CA ARG A 105 22.51 18.30 4.47
C ARG A 105 22.04 16.87 4.19
N SER A 106 22.95 15.95 3.89
CA SER A 106 22.61 14.56 3.60
C SER A 106 22.28 13.81 4.90
N ARG A 107 21.32 12.86 4.82
CA ARG A 107 20.87 12.05 5.97
C ARG A 107 21.99 11.16 6.54
N GLU A 108 23.04 10.91 5.77
CA GLU A 108 24.21 10.06 6.11
C GLU A 108 25.22 10.73 7.06
N GLU A 109 25.13 12.06 7.26
CA GLU A 109 26.00 12.79 8.22
C GLU A 109 25.51 12.70 9.68
N ARG A 110 24.33 12.11 9.93
CA ARG A 110 23.74 11.98 11.27
C ARG A 110 24.38 10.81 12.00
N THR A 111 25.49 11.06 12.68
CA THR A 111 26.11 10.09 13.59
C THR A 111 25.14 9.67 14.69
N VAL A 112 25.06 8.36 14.97
CA VAL A 112 24.23 7.81 16.05
C VAL A 112 24.78 8.28 17.40
N GLU A 113 23.96 9.06 18.10
CA GLU A 113 24.25 9.75 19.34
C GLU A 113 24.42 8.79 20.52
N SER A 114 25.25 9.21 21.49
CA SER A 114 25.22 8.67 22.86
C SER A 114 23.98 9.23 23.56
N ASP A 115 22.96 8.42 23.83
CA ASP A 115 21.74 8.83 24.54
C ASP A 115 22.09 9.48 25.91
N PRO A 116 21.95 10.82 26.07
CA PRO A 116 22.28 11.52 27.30
C PRO A 116 21.41 11.08 28.49
N LEU A 117 20.15 10.70 28.21
CA LEU A 117 19.25 10.14 29.22
C LEU A 117 19.73 8.75 29.64
N GLY A 118 20.28 7.98 28.70
CA GLY A 118 20.94 6.70 28.94
C GLY A 118 22.02 6.75 30.00
N LEU A 119 22.89 7.75 29.93
CA LEU A 119 23.97 7.95 30.89
C LEU A 119 23.44 8.30 32.29
N LEU A 120 22.43 9.17 32.37
CA LEU A 120 21.81 9.57 33.64
C LEU A 120 21.06 8.40 34.29
N ALA A 121 20.32 7.64 33.50
CA ALA A 121 19.59 6.47 33.97
C ALA A 121 20.51 5.38 34.49
N GLY A 122 21.58 5.05 33.75
CA GLY A 122 22.58 4.10 34.20
C GLY A 122 23.27 4.54 35.49
N ALA A 123 23.60 5.83 35.63
CA ALA A 123 24.15 6.38 36.87
C ALA A 123 23.17 6.31 38.06
N ALA A 124 21.87 6.42 37.79
CA ALA A 124 20.81 6.27 38.78
C ALA A 124 20.40 4.81 39.06
N GLY A 125 21.04 3.83 38.41
CA GLY A 125 20.75 2.40 38.58
C GLY A 125 19.55 1.87 37.79
N TYR A 126 19.07 2.62 36.79
CA TYR A 126 18.00 2.20 35.89
C TYR A 126 18.58 1.47 34.67
N ASP A 127 17.87 0.42 34.23
CA ASP A 127 18.15 -0.34 33.02
C ASP A 127 17.52 0.29 31.76
N ASP A 128 16.50 1.12 31.94
CA ASP A 128 15.75 1.79 30.90
C ASP A 128 15.71 3.32 31.15
N PRO A 129 16.28 4.14 30.25
CA PRO A 129 16.33 5.59 30.41
C PRO A 129 14.97 6.27 30.47
N GLU A 130 14.02 5.64 29.81
CA GLU A 130 12.63 6.03 29.76
C GLU A 130 11.93 5.85 31.10
N ARG A 131 12.19 4.72 31.79
CA ARG A 131 11.66 4.47 33.14
C ARG A 131 12.20 5.49 34.14
N TRP A 132 13.49 5.79 34.03
CA TRP A 132 14.13 6.82 34.87
C TRP A 132 13.44 8.18 34.70
N TRP A 133 13.17 8.60 33.46
CA TRP A 133 12.47 9.86 33.18
C TRP A 133 11.00 9.82 33.65
N GLU A 134 10.30 8.71 33.47
CA GLU A 134 8.92 8.55 33.94
C GLU A 134 8.82 8.77 35.46
N ASP A 135 9.70 8.16 36.24
CA ASP A 135 9.66 8.19 37.72
C ASP A 135 10.11 9.53 38.32
N LEU A 136 11.01 10.25 37.65
CA LEU A 136 11.56 11.51 38.15
C LEU A 136 10.83 12.75 37.64
N VAL A 137 10.30 12.71 36.41
CA VAL A 137 9.75 13.89 35.74
C VAL A 137 8.26 13.73 35.47
N GLU A 138 7.85 12.61 34.87
CA GLU A 138 6.48 12.51 34.32
C GLU A 138 5.42 12.23 35.39
N GLN A 139 5.80 11.53 36.47
CA GLN A 139 4.92 11.16 37.58
C GLN A 139 4.96 12.15 38.76
N ARG A 140 5.84 13.16 38.72
CA ARG A 140 5.96 14.18 39.78
C ARG A 140 5.30 15.48 39.38
N ASP A 141 4.76 16.18 40.36
CA ASP A 141 4.01 17.43 40.16
C ASP A 141 4.82 18.69 40.60
N GLU A 142 6.14 18.54 40.66
CA GLU A 142 7.10 19.53 41.16
C GLU A 142 7.86 20.25 40.03
N ASN A 143 8.47 21.40 40.34
CA ASN A 143 9.34 22.11 39.39
C ASN A 143 10.68 21.38 39.24
N VAL A 144 10.82 20.64 38.14
CA VAL A 144 11.99 19.78 37.84
C VAL A 144 13.01 20.41 36.90
N PHE A 145 12.71 21.59 36.33
CA PHE A 145 13.52 22.17 35.23
C PHE A 145 14.95 22.51 35.63
N ASP A 146 15.16 23.06 36.84
CA ASP A 146 16.50 23.41 37.34
C ASP A 146 17.37 22.16 37.57
N VAL A 147 16.77 21.09 38.10
CA VAL A 147 17.45 19.81 38.35
C VAL A 147 17.84 19.14 37.02
N ILE A 148 16.94 19.17 36.03
CA ILE A 148 17.22 18.66 34.69
C ILE A 148 18.37 19.44 34.04
N ALA A 149 18.36 20.78 34.17
CA ALA A 149 19.42 21.62 33.61
C ALA A 149 20.79 21.30 34.22
N GLU A 150 20.86 21.09 35.54
CA GLU A 150 22.09 20.69 36.23
C GLU A 150 22.57 19.29 35.78
N ALA A 151 21.66 18.33 35.69
CA ALA A 151 21.97 16.98 35.21
C ALA A 151 22.53 16.99 33.78
N MET A 152 21.91 17.76 32.87
CA MET A 152 22.37 17.87 31.49
C MET A 152 23.72 18.57 31.36
N ALA A 153 24.01 19.57 32.22
CA ALA A 153 25.33 20.18 32.27
C ALA A 153 26.41 19.15 32.64
N ALA A 154 26.15 18.28 33.62
CA ALA A 154 27.08 17.22 34.03
C ALA A 154 27.31 16.16 32.93
N VAL A 155 26.28 15.81 32.15
CA VAL A 155 26.44 14.90 31.00
C VAL A 155 27.34 15.52 29.94
N ARG A 156 27.14 16.81 29.64
CA ARG A 156 27.91 17.54 28.62
C ARG A 156 29.38 17.74 28.99
N GLU A 157 29.72 17.85 30.27
CA GLU A 157 31.12 17.94 30.70
C GLU A 157 31.95 16.70 30.31
N ASN A 158 31.30 15.55 30.12
CA ASN A 158 31.94 14.26 29.84
C ASN A 158 31.79 13.78 28.39
N GLY A 159 31.12 14.57 27.53
CA GLY A 159 30.86 14.26 26.12
C GLY A 159 31.42 15.31 25.16
N GLY A 160 31.50 14.98 23.87
CA GLY A 160 31.75 15.95 22.80
C GLY A 160 30.48 16.18 22.00
N ASP A 161 30.11 17.45 21.79
CA ASP A 161 28.96 17.81 20.95
C ASP A 161 29.30 17.64 19.46
N ASP A 162 28.37 17.08 18.68
CA ASP A 162 28.52 16.95 17.24
C ASP A 162 28.34 18.30 16.51
N GLU A 163 28.75 18.34 15.24
CA GLU A 163 28.68 19.57 14.43
C GLU A 163 27.24 20.08 14.24
N GLU A 164 26.25 19.19 14.08
CA GLU A 164 24.85 19.57 13.89
C GLU A 164 24.31 20.24 15.15
N THR A 165 24.57 19.66 16.33
CA THR A 165 24.20 20.24 17.62
C THR A 165 24.81 21.63 17.81
N LEU A 166 26.10 21.80 17.52
CA LEU A 166 26.76 23.12 17.65
C LEU A 166 26.14 24.19 16.75
N LEU A 167 25.71 23.81 15.54
CA LEU A 167 25.04 24.70 14.59
C LEU A 167 23.63 25.09 15.04
N ARG A 168 22.84 24.10 15.49
CA ARG A 168 21.51 24.31 16.07
C ARG A 168 21.59 25.28 17.25
N GLU A 169 22.48 25.02 18.20
CA GLU A 169 22.67 25.86 19.38
C GLU A 169 23.17 27.28 19.04
N ALA A 170 24.07 27.43 18.05
CA ALA A 170 24.49 28.74 17.56
C ALA A 170 23.32 29.53 16.97
N HIS A 171 22.43 28.86 16.22
CA HIS A 171 21.23 29.47 15.68
C HIS A 171 20.24 29.87 16.79
N MET A 172 19.95 28.97 17.73
CA MET A 172 19.08 29.23 18.88
C MET A 172 19.58 30.42 19.71
N ARG A 173 20.88 30.50 20.02
CA ARG A 173 21.48 31.64 20.72
C ARG A 173 21.32 32.94 19.94
N LYS A 174 21.45 32.91 18.62
CA LYS A 174 21.24 34.08 17.75
C LYS A 174 19.78 34.55 17.79
N ALA A 175 18.82 33.64 17.72
CA ALA A 175 17.40 33.94 17.84
C ALA A 175 17.06 34.52 19.22
N LEU A 176 17.56 33.90 20.29
CA LEU A 176 17.40 34.40 21.66
C LEU A 176 17.94 35.83 21.84
N ARG A 177 19.13 36.15 21.29
CA ARG A 177 19.68 37.51 21.33
C ARG A 177 18.79 38.53 20.61
N THR A 178 18.12 38.13 19.53
CA THR A 178 17.15 38.96 18.81
C THR A 178 15.91 39.19 19.66
N ALA A 179 15.34 38.15 20.25
CA ALA A 179 14.18 38.24 21.12
C ALA A 179 14.42 39.12 22.36
N LYS A 180 15.61 39.06 22.96
CA LYS A 180 16.01 39.95 24.08
C LYS A 180 15.93 41.44 23.76
N ARG A 181 15.95 41.82 22.49
CA ARG A 181 15.81 43.23 22.07
C ARG A 181 14.36 43.65 21.89
N ALA A 182 13.46 42.70 21.70
CA ALA A 182 12.05 42.92 21.39
C ALA A 182 11.12 42.69 22.59
N HIS A 183 11.55 41.90 23.59
CA HIS A 183 10.70 41.40 24.67
C HIS A 183 11.35 41.53 26.05
N GLU A 184 10.52 41.64 27.09
CA GLU A 184 10.96 41.82 28.48
C GLU A 184 11.00 40.53 29.30
N LYS A 185 10.09 39.58 29.07
CA LYS A 185 9.94 38.30 29.75
C LYS A 185 9.85 37.14 28.75
N ILE A 186 10.97 36.45 28.56
CA ILE A 186 11.09 35.43 27.51
C ILE A 186 11.12 34.04 28.14
N ALA A 187 10.19 33.18 27.73
CA ALA A 187 10.26 31.75 27.99
C ALA A 187 10.92 31.04 26.81
N VAL A 188 11.87 30.14 27.07
CA VAL A 188 12.48 29.29 26.04
C VAL A 188 12.11 27.85 26.36
N VAL A 189 11.55 27.13 25.38
CA VAL A 189 11.15 25.73 25.48
C VAL A 189 11.98 24.94 24.48
N CYS A 190 12.90 24.11 24.98
CA CYS A 190 13.79 23.30 24.16
C CYS A 190 14.12 21.98 24.86
N GLY A 191 14.57 21.00 24.10
CA GLY A 191 15.14 19.76 24.58
C GLY A 191 16.14 20.02 25.70
N ALA A 192 16.04 19.22 26.76
CA ALA A 192 16.83 19.39 27.99
C ALA A 192 18.35 19.51 27.73
N TYR A 193 18.85 18.80 26.72
CA TYR A 193 20.27 18.81 26.33
C TYR A 193 20.78 20.20 25.90
N HIS A 194 19.93 21.04 25.30
CA HIS A 194 20.30 22.37 24.80
C HIS A 194 20.34 23.43 25.90
N VAL A 195 19.74 23.20 27.07
CA VAL A 195 19.62 24.20 28.14
C VAL A 195 20.98 24.77 28.58
N PRO A 196 22.03 23.96 28.85
CA PRO A 196 23.35 24.49 29.23
C PRO A 196 23.97 25.39 28.15
N ALA A 197 23.78 25.07 26.86
CA ALA A 197 24.32 25.88 25.78
C ALA A 197 23.63 27.23 25.58
N LEU A 198 22.36 27.32 25.96
CA LEU A 198 21.60 28.58 25.88
C LEU A 198 21.88 29.50 27.07
N THR A 199 22.30 28.94 28.21
CA THR A 199 22.75 29.72 29.37
C THR A 199 24.23 30.12 29.29
N ALA A 200 25.03 29.41 28.48
CA ALA A 200 26.46 29.66 28.29
C ALA A 200 26.79 31.05 27.69
N LYS A 201 27.93 31.62 28.12
CA LYS A 201 28.43 32.91 27.62
C LYS A 201 29.30 32.72 26.36
N VAL A 202 28.66 32.58 25.20
CA VAL A 202 29.33 32.44 23.89
C VAL A 202 29.41 33.77 23.13
N LYS A 203 30.58 34.08 22.54
CA LYS A 203 30.77 35.31 21.76
C LYS A 203 29.96 35.27 20.47
N VAL A 204 29.39 36.41 20.07
CA VAL A 204 28.61 36.53 18.83
C VAL A 204 29.43 36.18 17.58
N ALA A 205 30.74 36.45 17.59
CA ALA A 205 31.63 36.15 16.47
C ALA A 205 31.76 34.63 16.22
N ASP A 206 31.76 33.83 17.29
CA ASP A 206 31.94 32.37 17.22
C ASP A 206 30.68 31.72 16.61
N ASP A 207 29.49 32.08 17.10
CA ASP A 207 28.21 31.63 16.52
C ASP A 207 28.09 32.06 15.04
N ASN A 208 28.48 33.29 14.71
CA ASN A 208 28.43 33.77 13.33
C ASN A 208 29.43 33.05 12.42
N ALA A 209 30.56 32.58 12.94
CA ALA A 209 31.53 31.81 12.17
C ALA A 209 30.99 30.42 11.83
N LEU A 210 30.32 29.75 12.78
CA LEU A 210 29.66 28.47 12.56
C LEU A 210 28.54 28.55 11.52
N LEU A 211 27.73 29.61 11.57
CA LEU A 211 26.57 29.77 10.68
C LEU A 211 26.92 30.32 9.28
N LYS A 212 28.20 30.53 8.98
CA LYS A 212 28.64 31.19 7.74
C LYS A 212 28.75 30.18 6.59
N GLN A 213 28.27 30.58 5.40
CA GLN A 213 28.42 29.82 4.14
C GLN A 213 27.81 28.40 4.13
N LEU A 214 26.84 28.12 5.02
CA LEU A 214 26.11 26.87 4.99
C LEU A 214 25.28 26.73 3.69
N PRO A 215 25.22 25.54 3.08
CA PRO A 215 24.39 25.29 1.90
C PRO A 215 22.92 25.48 2.26
N LYS A 216 22.14 26.02 1.32
CA LYS A 216 20.70 26.25 1.50
C LYS A 216 19.92 25.70 0.33
N VAL A 217 18.79 25.07 0.62
CA VAL A 217 17.81 24.67 -0.38
C VAL A 217 16.52 25.45 -0.19
N LYS A 218 15.75 25.64 -1.26
CA LYS A 218 14.46 26.33 -1.19
C LYS A 218 13.40 25.33 -0.69
N THR A 219 12.78 25.63 0.44
CA THR A 219 11.78 24.77 1.08
C THR A 219 10.39 25.41 1.08
N GLN A 220 9.37 24.56 1.20
CA GLN A 220 8.00 24.94 1.54
C GLN A 220 7.58 24.18 2.81
N LEU A 221 6.69 24.79 3.60
CA LEU A 221 6.23 24.26 4.86
C LEU A 221 4.70 24.30 4.95
N THR A 222 4.11 23.29 5.59
CA THR A 222 2.68 23.29 5.94
C THR A 222 2.41 22.38 7.15
N TRP A 223 1.21 22.47 7.70
CA TRP A 223 0.70 21.51 8.70
C TRP A 223 0.03 20.32 8.01
N VAL A 224 0.35 19.11 8.46
CA VAL A 224 -0.31 17.88 8.00
C VAL A 224 -0.86 17.07 9.17
N PRO A 225 -1.96 16.33 8.99
CA PRO A 225 -2.40 15.34 9.96
C PRO A 225 -1.28 14.34 10.26
N TRP A 226 -1.17 13.94 11.52
CA TRP A 226 -0.25 12.91 11.97
C TRP A 226 -1.02 11.86 12.77
N SER A 227 -0.44 10.67 12.95
CA SER A 227 -1.06 9.60 13.74
C SER A 227 -0.22 9.19 14.94
N HIS A 228 -0.88 8.64 15.97
CA HIS A 228 -0.19 7.96 17.06
C HIS A 228 0.69 6.81 16.56
N GLY A 229 0.24 6.00 15.59
CA GLY A 229 1.07 4.94 14.99
C GLY A 229 2.41 5.43 14.44
N ARG A 230 2.45 6.65 13.87
CA ARG A 230 3.70 7.26 13.40
C ARG A 230 4.47 8.05 14.46
N LEU A 231 3.84 8.44 15.58
CA LEU A 231 4.59 8.88 16.76
C LEU A 231 5.38 7.71 17.37
N ALA A 232 4.84 6.49 17.26
CA ALA A 232 5.46 5.29 17.80
C ALA A 232 6.86 5.07 17.21
N ALA A 233 7.86 4.84 18.07
CA ALA A 233 9.26 4.64 17.71
C ALA A 233 9.47 3.48 16.71
N SER A 234 8.57 2.50 16.68
CA SER A 234 8.60 1.33 15.79
C SER A 234 8.33 1.65 14.31
N SER A 235 7.86 2.85 13.97
CA SER A 235 7.48 3.23 12.60
C SER A 235 8.65 3.62 11.68
N GLY A 236 9.89 3.65 12.17
CA GLY A 236 11.08 4.01 11.37
C GLY A 236 11.23 5.50 11.03
N TYR A 237 10.22 6.31 11.32
CA TYR A 237 10.24 7.78 11.28
C TYR A 237 10.15 8.40 12.69
N GLY A 238 10.00 7.57 13.72
CA GLY A 238 9.38 7.89 15.00
C GLY A 238 10.02 9.04 15.77
N ALA A 239 9.16 9.85 16.38
CA ALA A 239 9.48 10.96 17.29
C ALA A 239 10.04 10.50 18.66
N GLY A 240 10.46 9.24 18.76
CA GLY A 240 10.97 8.63 20.00
C GLY A 240 9.91 8.22 21.03
N VAL A 241 8.61 8.32 20.72
CA VAL A 241 7.55 7.94 21.67
C VAL A 241 7.27 6.45 21.58
N ARG A 242 7.42 5.69 22.66
CA ARG A 242 7.15 4.23 22.62
C ARG A 242 5.64 3.91 22.67
N SER A 243 4.88 4.70 23.42
CA SER A 243 3.49 4.39 23.79
C SER A 243 2.59 5.62 23.74
N PRO A 244 2.29 6.14 22.53
CA PRO A 244 1.59 7.42 22.36
C PRO A 244 0.16 7.42 22.93
N GLY A 245 -0.59 6.31 22.82
CA GLY A 245 -1.92 6.18 23.43
C GLY A 245 -1.89 6.25 24.96
N TRP A 246 -0.90 5.61 25.59
CA TRP A 246 -0.68 5.69 27.03
C TRP A 246 -0.32 7.12 27.49
N TYR A 247 0.58 7.81 26.79
CA TYR A 247 0.95 9.18 27.16
C TYR A 247 -0.16 10.19 26.90
N HIS A 248 -0.95 9.99 25.83
CA HIS A 248 -2.18 10.74 25.62
C HIS A 248 -3.13 10.57 26.80
N HIS A 249 -3.36 9.33 27.25
CA HIS A 249 -4.21 9.02 28.40
C HIS A 249 -3.70 9.68 29.69
N LEU A 250 -2.40 9.57 29.99
CA LEU A 250 -1.79 10.20 31.17
C LEU A 250 -1.96 11.73 31.16
N PHE A 251 -1.99 12.36 29.99
CA PHE A 251 -2.20 13.79 29.87
C PHE A 251 -3.69 14.17 29.98
N ALA A 252 -4.57 13.46 29.28
CA ALA A 252 -5.99 13.78 29.17
C ALA A 252 -6.80 13.40 30.43
N ALA A 253 -6.37 12.38 31.17
CA ALA A 253 -7.05 11.84 32.33
C ALA A 253 -6.14 11.85 33.58
N PRO A 254 -5.80 13.04 34.13
CA PRO A 254 -4.90 13.14 35.27
C PRO A 254 -5.48 12.55 36.56
N ASP A 255 -6.82 12.50 36.71
CA ASP A 255 -7.44 11.85 37.86
C ASP A 255 -7.66 10.35 37.63
N ARG A 256 -7.13 9.53 38.55
CA ARG A 256 -7.22 8.06 38.52
C ARG A 256 -6.72 7.44 37.19
N PRO A 257 -5.45 7.70 36.82
CA PRO A 257 -4.91 7.29 35.53
C PRO A 257 -4.93 5.77 35.35
N VAL A 258 -4.61 4.99 36.39
CA VAL A 258 -4.54 3.52 36.30
C VAL A 258 -5.94 2.92 36.15
N GLU A 259 -6.90 3.37 36.95
CA GLU A 259 -8.25 2.82 36.95
C GLU A 259 -8.98 3.09 35.64
N ARG A 260 -8.84 4.31 35.11
CA ARG A 260 -9.43 4.65 33.81
C ARG A 260 -8.76 3.91 32.65
N TRP A 261 -7.45 3.72 32.72
CA TRP A 261 -6.74 2.97 31.70
C TRP A 261 -7.18 1.51 31.64
N LEU A 262 -7.18 0.81 32.77
CA LEU A 262 -7.58 -0.61 32.80
C LEU A 262 -9.08 -0.78 32.48
N THR A 263 -9.89 0.23 32.78
CA THR A 263 -11.29 0.27 32.31
C THR A 263 -11.38 0.40 30.79
N HIS A 264 -10.55 1.26 30.18
CA HIS A 264 -10.46 1.41 28.73
C HIS A 264 -9.95 0.13 28.05
N VAL A 265 -8.89 -0.49 28.57
CA VAL A 265 -8.39 -1.79 28.10
C VAL A 265 -9.49 -2.87 28.15
N GLY A 266 -10.24 -2.93 29.25
CA GLY A 266 -11.38 -3.85 29.35
C GLY A 266 -12.52 -3.53 28.37
N ALA A 267 -12.65 -2.30 27.90
CA ALA A 267 -13.58 -1.96 26.82
C ALA A 267 -13.08 -2.45 25.45
N VAL A 268 -11.81 -2.20 25.14
CA VAL A 268 -11.16 -2.68 23.91
C VAL A 268 -11.27 -4.19 23.77
N LEU A 269 -10.95 -4.94 24.83
CA LEU A 269 -11.07 -6.41 24.81
C LEU A 269 -12.51 -6.86 24.47
N ARG A 270 -13.53 -6.21 25.05
CA ARG A 270 -14.93 -6.53 24.78
C ARG A 270 -15.37 -6.18 23.35
N GLU A 271 -14.82 -5.12 22.76
CA GLU A 271 -15.10 -4.76 21.36
C GLU A 271 -14.61 -5.83 20.36
N HIS A 272 -13.62 -6.63 20.78
CA HIS A 272 -13.10 -7.78 20.03
C HIS A 272 -13.63 -9.12 20.54
N ASP A 273 -14.81 -9.14 21.17
CA ASP A 273 -15.48 -10.33 21.70
C ASP A 273 -14.65 -11.12 22.74
N LEU A 274 -13.66 -10.48 23.40
CA LEU A 274 -12.92 -11.08 24.52
C LEU A 274 -13.61 -10.74 25.85
N PRO A 275 -13.99 -11.74 26.66
CA PRO A 275 -14.80 -11.52 27.86
C PRO A 275 -13.97 -10.87 28.98
N THR A 276 -14.23 -9.59 29.27
CA THR A 276 -13.64 -8.89 30.43
C THR A 276 -14.72 -8.32 31.35
N SER A 277 -14.67 -8.70 32.63
CA SER A 277 -15.61 -8.24 33.67
C SER A 277 -15.02 -7.13 34.54
N SER A 278 -15.86 -6.42 35.29
CA SER A 278 -15.39 -5.42 36.26
C SER A 278 -14.49 -6.01 37.36
N ALA A 279 -14.65 -7.30 37.68
CA ALA A 279 -13.78 -7.99 38.62
C ALA A 279 -12.33 -8.10 38.10
N HIS A 280 -12.16 -8.39 36.80
CA HIS A 280 -10.84 -8.41 36.17
C HIS A 280 -10.19 -7.02 36.21
N VAL A 281 -10.95 -5.95 35.95
CA VAL A 281 -10.43 -4.58 36.04
C VAL A 281 -9.98 -4.24 37.46
N ILE A 282 -10.80 -4.55 38.47
CA ILE A 282 -10.44 -4.30 39.88
C ILE A 282 -9.19 -5.07 40.28
N GLU A 283 -9.08 -6.34 39.91
CA GLU A 283 -7.92 -7.16 40.24
C GLU A 283 -6.67 -6.74 39.45
N GLY A 284 -6.82 -6.33 38.19
CA GLY A 284 -5.75 -5.73 37.40
C GLY A 284 -5.19 -4.46 38.05
N ILE A 285 -6.06 -3.59 38.58
CA ILE A 285 -5.62 -2.38 39.30
C ILE A 285 -4.81 -2.76 40.54
N ARG A 286 -5.33 -3.70 41.35
CA ARG A 286 -4.63 -4.17 42.56
C ARG A 286 -3.28 -4.78 42.24
N LEU A 287 -3.18 -5.56 41.17
CA LEU A 287 -1.93 -6.17 40.74
C LEU A 287 -0.94 -5.11 40.26
N ALA A 288 -1.38 -4.13 39.47
CA ALA A 288 -0.53 -3.02 39.02
C ALA A 288 0.02 -2.22 40.23
N ASP A 289 -0.81 -1.91 41.22
CA ASP A 289 -0.40 -1.26 42.46
C ASP A 289 0.61 -2.10 43.26
N ALA A 290 0.36 -3.41 43.40
CA ALA A 290 1.26 -4.31 44.09
C ALA A 290 2.63 -4.40 43.40
N LEU A 291 2.66 -4.46 42.06
CA LEU A 291 3.90 -4.45 41.28
C LEU A 291 4.66 -3.13 41.45
N ALA A 292 3.96 -1.99 41.47
CA ALA A 292 4.58 -0.69 41.71
C ALA A 292 5.25 -0.63 43.09
N VAL A 293 4.56 -1.10 44.13
CA VAL A 293 5.11 -1.17 45.50
C VAL A 293 6.33 -2.10 45.56
N LEU A 294 6.27 -3.28 44.95
CA LEU A 294 7.39 -4.22 44.91
C LEU A 294 8.63 -3.64 44.20
N ARG A 295 8.41 -2.76 43.23
CA ARG A 295 9.46 -2.06 42.47
C ARG A 295 9.90 -0.74 43.11
N GLY A 296 9.31 -0.36 44.25
CA GLY A 296 9.63 0.90 44.93
C GLY A 296 9.18 2.14 44.15
N ARG A 297 8.18 2.00 43.27
CA ARG A 297 7.65 3.11 42.45
C ARG A 297 6.54 3.85 43.19
N PRO A 298 6.42 5.18 42.98
CA PRO A 298 5.37 5.98 43.62
C PRO A 298 3.98 5.67 43.06
N MET A 299 3.87 5.23 41.81
CA MET A 299 2.63 4.82 41.15
C MET A 299 2.89 3.80 40.02
N PRO A 300 1.88 3.03 39.58
CA PRO A 300 2.03 2.13 38.43
C PRO A 300 2.34 2.89 37.14
N GLY A 301 3.43 2.50 36.47
CA GLY A 301 3.75 2.92 35.11
C GLY A 301 3.24 1.91 34.07
N LEU A 302 3.63 2.11 32.81
CA LEU A 302 3.16 1.27 31.71
C LEU A 302 3.51 -0.22 31.90
N SER A 303 4.70 -0.53 32.41
CA SER A 303 5.15 -1.91 32.67
C SER A 303 4.25 -2.65 33.65
N GLU A 304 3.90 -2.02 34.78
CA GLU A 304 3.05 -2.66 35.79
C GLU A 304 1.63 -2.86 35.25
N VAL A 305 1.14 -1.89 34.50
CA VAL A 305 -0.19 -1.93 33.90
C VAL A 305 -0.27 -2.98 32.78
N GLN A 306 0.78 -3.12 31.96
CA GLN A 306 0.88 -4.15 30.92
C GLN A 306 0.97 -5.55 31.52
N GLU A 307 1.82 -5.75 32.53
CA GLU A 307 1.94 -7.04 33.22
C GLU A 307 0.63 -7.43 33.92
N ALA A 308 -0.04 -6.46 34.55
CA ALA A 308 -1.35 -6.69 35.13
C ALA A 308 -2.43 -7.00 34.08
N THR A 309 -2.36 -6.33 32.92
CA THR A 309 -3.24 -6.61 31.78
C THR A 309 -3.03 -8.02 31.25
N LEU A 310 -1.78 -8.43 31.04
CA LEU A 310 -1.42 -9.77 30.59
C LEU A 310 -1.92 -10.83 31.56
N ALA A 311 -1.61 -10.67 32.85
CA ALA A 311 -1.90 -11.67 33.87
C ALA A 311 -3.40 -11.80 34.18
N VAL A 312 -4.13 -10.68 34.24
CA VAL A 312 -5.52 -10.67 34.73
C VAL A 312 -6.53 -10.52 33.59
N LEU A 313 -6.34 -9.56 32.68
CA LEU A 313 -7.33 -9.24 31.65
C LEU A 313 -7.18 -10.14 30.41
N CYS A 314 -5.96 -10.59 30.11
CA CYS A 314 -5.66 -11.45 28.96
C CYS A 314 -5.42 -12.92 29.36
N GLU A 315 -5.48 -13.25 30.66
CA GLU A 315 -5.27 -14.59 31.21
C GLU A 315 -3.95 -15.27 30.71
N GLY A 316 -2.90 -14.48 30.51
CA GLY A 316 -1.59 -14.93 30.03
C GLY A 316 -1.48 -15.07 28.51
N SER A 317 -2.46 -14.61 27.73
CA SER A 317 -2.42 -14.65 26.26
C SER A 317 -1.66 -13.46 25.67
N ASP A 318 -0.46 -13.73 25.13
CA ASP A 318 0.33 -12.72 24.41
C ASP A 318 -0.41 -12.18 23.17
N LEU A 319 -1.21 -13.01 22.49
CA LEU A 319 -2.00 -12.59 21.32
C LEU A 319 -3.06 -11.54 21.70
N ALA A 320 -3.74 -11.74 22.83
CA ALA A 320 -4.71 -10.76 23.33
C ALA A 320 -4.01 -9.48 23.83
N LEU A 321 -2.83 -9.61 24.44
CA LEU A 321 -2.02 -8.46 24.83
C LEU A 321 -1.53 -7.66 23.61
N ASP A 322 -1.14 -8.31 22.52
CA ASP A 322 -0.73 -7.67 21.26
C ASP A 322 -1.88 -6.87 20.64
N LEU A 323 -3.11 -7.39 20.73
CA LEU A 323 -4.32 -6.66 20.32
C LEU A 323 -4.51 -5.40 21.16
N VAL A 324 -4.47 -5.51 22.49
CA VAL A 324 -4.54 -4.34 23.39
C VAL A 324 -3.40 -3.35 23.12
N THR A 325 -2.21 -3.85 22.80
CA THR A 325 -1.05 -3.00 22.52
C THR A 325 -1.27 -2.17 21.27
N ARG A 326 -1.80 -2.76 20.20
CA ARG A 326 -2.14 -2.01 18.98
C ARG A 326 -3.27 -1.01 19.21
N GLU A 327 -4.37 -1.45 19.80
CA GLU A 327 -5.61 -0.66 19.88
C GLU A 327 -5.61 0.39 21.01
N ALA A 328 -4.97 0.11 22.15
CA ALA A 328 -4.97 1.02 23.31
C ALA A 328 -3.63 1.70 23.54
N ILE A 329 -2.51 0.95 23.54
CA ILE A 329 -1.18 1.48 23.91
C ILE A 329 -0.60 2.37 22.80
N VAL A 330 -0.70 1.93 21.55
CA VAL A 330 -0.43 2.78 20.39
C VAL A 330 -1.66 3.66 20.14
N GLY A 331 -2.81 3.04 19.91
CA GLY A 331 -4.11 3.70 19.75
C GLY A 331 -4.13 4.67 18.57
N GLU A 332 -4.62 4.23 17.42
CA GLU A 332 -4.59 5.01 16.18
C GLU A 332 -5.51 6.23 16.23
N LEU A 333 -4.97 7.37 16.67
CA LEU A 333 -5.58 8.68 16.60
C LEU A 333 -4.93 9.48 15.47
N LEU A 334 -5.70 9.87 14.47
CA LEU A 334 -5.28 10.82 13.42
C LEU A 334 -5.73 12.23 13.81
N GLY A 335 -4.83 13.21 13.73
CA GLY A 335 -5.20 14.60 13.98
C GLY A 335 -5.96 15.25 12.82
N GLU A 336 -6.35 16.51 13.02
CA GLU A 336 -7.13 17.28 12.06
C GLU A 336 -6.45 18.61 11.76
N VAL A 337 -6.38 18.94 10.46
CA VAL A 337 -5.89 20.22 9.95
C VAL A 337 -7.06 20.95 9.25
N PRO A 338 -7.36 22.21 9.62
CA PRO A 338 -8.44 23.00 9.03
C PRO A 338 -8.08 23.55 7.65
N ASP A 339 -9.10 23.99 6.90
CA ASP A 339 -8.98 24.37 5.48
C ASP A 339 -8.27 25.71 5.26
N ASP A 340 -8.07 26.53 6.29
CA ASP A 340 -7.36 27.82 6.24
C ASP A 340 -5.83 27.66 6.24
N VAL A 341 -5.33 26.48 6.58
CA VAL A 341 -3.90 26.16 6.46
C VAL A 341 -3.49 26.13 4.99
N PRO A 342 -2.34 26.73 4.61
CA PRO A 342 -1.86 26.71 3.23
C PRO A 342 -1.69 25.27 2.68
N ARG A 343 -2.39 24.97 1.59
CA ARG A 343 -2.32 23.67 0.88
C ARG A 343 -2.05 23.86 -0.60
N THR A 344 -1.57 22.81 -1.27
CA THR A 344 -1.51 22.81 -2.73
C THR A 344 -2.93 22.75 -3.30
N PRO A 345 -3.19 23.30 -4.51
CA PRO A 345 -4.50 23.18 -5.17
C PRO A 345 -4.96 21.72 -5.32
N PHE A 346 -4.02 20.81 -5.57
CA PHE A 346 -4.25 19.38 -5.68
C PHE A 346 -4.76 18.76 -4.36
N ASP A 347 -4.15 19.11 -3.23
CA ASP A 347 -4.58 18.63 -1.91
C ASP A 347 -5.99 19.14 -1.56
N ALA A 348 -6.29 20.41 -1.89
CA ALA A 348 -7.62 20.97 -1.71
C ALA A 348 -8.69 20.22 -2.52
N ASP A 349 -8.41 19.89 -3.79
CA ASP A 349 -9.30 19.10 -4.66
C ASP A 349 -9.48 17.66 -4.15
N LEU A 350 -8.40 17.01 -3.71
CA LEU A 350 -8.43 15.67 -3.13
C LEU A 350 -9.31 15.65 -1.88
N THR A 351 -9.09 16.58 -0.95
CA THR A 351 -9.85 16.70 0.30
C THR A 351 -11.33 16.98 0.03
N ALA A 352 -11.64 17.90 -0.90
CA ALA A 352 -13.01 18.20 -1.29
C ALA A 352 -13.71 16.98 -1.93
N THR A 353 -13.02 16.25 -2.80
CA THR A 353 -13.55 15.04 -3.43
C THR A 353 -13.76 13.91 -2.43
N ALA A 354 -12.82 13.69 -1.51
CA ALA A 354 -12.96 12.72 -0.42
C ALA A 354 -14.20 13.00 0.44
N ARG A 355 -14.40 14.26 0.85
CA ARG A 355 -15.59 14.70 1.61
C ARG A 355 -16.89 14.46 0.83
N ARG A 356 -16.93 14.83 -0.46
CA ARG A 356 -18.09 14.59 -1.34
C ARG A 356 -18.44 13.10 -1.44
N LEU A 357 -17.43 12.24 -1.54
CA LEU A 357 -17.60 10.78 -1.63
C LEU A 357 -17.84 10.10 -0.28
N ARG A 358 -17.80 10.86 0.83
CA ARG A 358 -17.88 10.39 2.21
C ARG A 358 -16.79 9.37 2.55
N LEU A 359 -15.59 9.58 2.01
CA LEU A 359 -14.38 8.85 2.38
C LEU A 359 -13.64 9.66 3.44
N LYS A 360 -13.45 9.06 4.61
CA LYS A 360 -12.74 9.69 5.72
C LYS A 360 -11.30 9.18 5.75
N GLN A 361 -10.35 10.09 5.89
CA GLN A 361 -8.95 9.74 6.13
C GLN A 361 -8.85 9.24 7.57
N GLU A 362 -8.52 7.97 7.74
CA GLU A 362 -8.44 7.30 9.04
C GLU A 362 -7.12 6.52 9.09
N ALA A 363 -6.43 6.59 10.23
CA ALA A 363 -5.20 5.83 10.47
C ALA A 363 -5.48 4.35 10.78
N ALA A 364 -6.73 4.01 11.13
CA ALA A 364 -7.19 2.63 11.28
C ALA A 364 -7.56 2.03 9.92
N GLU A 365 -7.17 0.78 9.69
CA GLU A 365 -7.53 0.06 8.47
C GLU A 365 -9.04 -0.17 8.39
N LYS A 366 -9.62 0.07 7.22
CA LYS A 366 -11.05 -0.11 6.97
C LYS A 366 -11.31 -0.83 5.67
N GLU A 367 -12.09 -1.91 5.74
CA GLU A 367 -12.60 -2.57 4.54
C GLU A 367 -13.85 -1.86 4.01
N LEU A 368 -13.87 -1.67 2.70
CA LEU A 368 -14.92 -0.99 1.95
C LEU A 368 -15.39 -1.86 0.79
N ASP A 369 -16.62 -2.33 0.89
CA ASP A 369 -17.30 -3.04 -0.20
C ASP A 369 -18.07 -2.06 -1.10
N LEU A 370 -17.71 -2.07 -2.39
CA LEU A 370 -18.29 -1.22 -3.42
C LEU A 370 -19.13 -2.05 -4.39
N ASP A 371 -20.37 -1.61 -4.63
CA ASP A 371 -21.21 -2.10 -5.74
C ASP A 371 -21.09 -1.13 -6.91
N LEU A 372 -20.44 -1.55 -7.99
CA LEU A 372 -20.15 -0.71 -9.16
C LEU A 372 -21.38 -0.32 -9.97
N ARG A 373 -22.54 -0.95 -9.74
CA ARG A 373 -23.80 -0.57 -10.40
C ARG A 373 -24.42 0.70 -9.80
N LYS A 374 -23.99 1.08 -8.59
CA LYS A 374 -24.41 2.32 -7.93
C LYS A 374 -23.42 3.42 -8.30
N GLU A 375 -23.94 4.58 -8.72
CA GLU A 375 -23.13 5.76 -9.06
C GLU A 375 -22.13 6.12 -7.94
N SER A 376 -22.57 6.04 -6.67
CA SER A 376 -21.68 6.29 -5.53
C SER A 376 -20.55 5.26 -5.38
N GLY A 377 -20.82 3.99 -5.71
CA GLY A 377 -19.83 2.92 -5.65
C GLY A 377 -18.79 3.06 -6.77
N LEU A 378 -19.27 3.34 -7.99
CA LEU A 378 -18.43 3.64 -9.14
C LEU A 378 -17.53 4.86 -8.88
N ALA A 379 -18.09 5.97 -8.40
CA ALA A 379 -17.33 7.20 -8.15
C ALA A 379 -16.22 7.00 -7.09
N ARG A 380 -16.46 6.18 -6.06
CA ARG A 380 -15.45 5.80 -5.06
C ARG A 380 -14.35 4.93 -5.66
N SER A 381 -14.71 3.91 -6.46
CA SER A 381 -13.74 3.05 -7.15
C SER A 381 -12.86 3.87 -8.10
N CYS A 382 -13.46 4.73 -8.94
CA CYS A 382 -12.72 5.61 -9.85
C CYS A 382 -11.77 6.53 -9.09
N PHE A 383 -12.24 7.19 -8.01
CA PHE A 383 -11.39 8.04 -7.19
C PHE A 383 -10.18 7.31 -6.60
N LEU A 384 -10.38 6.14 -5.98
CA LEU A 384 -9.28 5.35 -5.42
C LEU A 384 -8.30 4.88 -6.50
N ARG A 385 -8.79 4.50 -7.69
CA ARG A 385 -7.95 4.14 -8.84
C ARG A 385 -7.13 5.32 -9.36
N ARG A 386 -7.70 6.53 -9.41
CA ARG A 386 -6.97 7.77 -9.77
C ARG A 386 -5.84 8.05 -8.78
N LEU A 387 -6.07 7.85 -7.47
CA LEU A 387 -5.03 7.99 -6.46
C LEU A 387 -3.91 6.95 -6.63
N ARG A 388 -4.23 5.70 -6.92
CA ARG A 388 -3.23 4.66 -7.22
C ARG A 388 -2.38 4.97 -8.44
N ILE A 389 -2.97 5.51 -9.51
CA ILE A 389 -2.24 5.99 -10.70
C ILE A 389 -1.18 7.04 -10.31
N LEU A 390 -1.52 7.90 -9.34
CA LEU A 390 -0.65 8.95 -8.83
C LEU A 390 0.38 8.46 -7.79
N GLY A 391 0.36 7.18 -7.42
CA GLY A 391 1.22 6.63 -6.35
C GLY A 391 0.76 7.00 -4.94
N ILE A 392 -0.52 7.36 -4.77
CA ILE A 392 -1.14 7.62 -3.47
C ILE A 392 -1.93 6.37 -3.06
N ASP A 393 -1.30 5.47 -2.32
CA ASP A 393 -1.85 4.18 -1.90
C ASP A 393 -2.82 4.28 -0.69
N TRP A 394 -3.71 5.28 -0.68
CA TRP A 394 -4.77 5.38 0.33
C TRP A 394 -5.72 4.16 0.29
N GLY A 395 -5.90 3.57 -0.89
CA GLY A 395 -6.73 2.37 -1.06
C GLY A 395 -6.00 1.27 -1.84
N THR A 396 -6.05 0.06 -1.31
CA THR A 396 -5.58 -1.16 -1.98
C THR A 396 -6.75 -2.09 -2.29
N PRO A 397 -6.85 -2.65 -3.51
CA PRO A 397 -7.86 -3.66 -3.81
C PRO A 397 -7.63 -4.91 -2.96
N ALA A 398 -8.67 -5.36 -2.26
CA ALA A 398 -8.69 -6.65 -1.57
C ALA A 398 -9.37 -7.69 -2.48
N GLY A 399 -8.94 -8.96 -2.39
CA GLY A 399 -9.52 -10.03 -3.19
C GLY A 399 -11.01 -10.21 -2.90
N SER A 400 -11.84 -10.31 -3.95
CA SER A 400 -13.26 -10.58 -3.80
C SER A 400 -13.50 -12.07 -3.56
N SER A 401 -14.24 -12.43 -2.50
CA SER A 401 -14.63 -13.82 -2.19
C SER A 401 -15.79 -14.35 -3.05
N GLY A 402 -16.08 -13.72 -4.19
CA GLY A 402 -17.18 -14.10 -5.09
C GLY A 402 -16.82 -13.99 -6.57
N THR A 403 -17.57 -14.70 -7.40
CA THR A 403 -17.44 -14.74 -8.88
C THR A 403 -18.07 -13.54 -9.59
N GLY A 404 -18.68 -12.59 -8.85
CA GLY A 404 -19.35 -11.44 -9.41
C GLY A 404 -18.40 -10.29 -9.75
N THR A 405 -18.37 -9.86 -11.01
CA THR A 405 -17.53 -8.76 -11.54
C THR A 405 -17.95 -7.36 -11.08
N PHE A 406 -19.09 -7.23 -10.38
CA PHE A 406 -19.65 -5.93 -9.98
C PHE A 406 -19.31 -5.51 -8.54
N LYS A 407 -18.71 -6.40 -7.75
CA LYS A 407 -18.30 -6.11 -6.37
C LYS A 407 -16.79 -5.92 -6.31
N GLU A 408 -16.37 -4.82 -5.71
CA GLU A 408 -14.98 -4.57 -5.39
C GLU A 408 -14.83 -4.36 -3.90
N THR A 409 -13.88 -5.07 -3.27
CA THR A 409 -13.50 -4.82 -1.89
C THR A 409 -12.19 -4.04 -1.87
N TRP A 410 -12.12 -3.02 -1.04
CA TRP A 410 -10.97 -2.14 -0.89
C TRP A 410 -10.57 -2.07 0.57
N ARG A 411 -9.26 -2.08 0.86
CA ARG A 411 -8.72 -1.74 2.17
C ARG A 411 -8.21 -0.31 2.13
N LEU A 412 -8.73 0.52 3.01
CA LEU A 412 -8.37 1.92 3.14
C LEU A 412 -7.52 2.12 4.39
N LEU A 413 -6.38 2.79 4.22
CA LEU A 413 -5.48 3.16 5.30
C LEU A 413 -4.82 4.50 4.95
N TRP A 414 -5.00 5.53 5.80
CA TRP A 414 -4.33 6.81 5.59
C TRP A 414 -3.05 6.87 6.42
N GLU A 415 -1.91 6.80 5.73
CA GLU A 415 -0.59 6.98 6.33
C GLU A 415 -0.10 8.43 6.14
N PRO A 416 0.54 9.06 7.14
CA PRO A 416 1.04 10.43 7.00
C PRO A 416 2.00 10.67 5.82
N GLU A 417 2.75 9.65 5.38
CA GLU A 417 3.63 9.68 4.20
C GLU A 417 2.85 9.94 2.90
N LEU A 418 1.56 9.61 2.86
CA LEU A 418 0.70 9.96 1.74
C LEU A 418 0.62 11.48 1.55
N SER A 419 0.87 12.29 2.58
CA SER A 419 0.96 13.75 2.44
C SER A 419 2.13 14.16 1.52
N ILE A 420 3.25 13.42 1.53
CA ILE A 420 4.36 13.64 0.58
C ILE A 420 3.92 13.20 -0.82
N ALA A 421 3.27 12.05 -0.94
CA ALA A 421 2.76 11.58 -2.23
C ALA A 421 1.75 12.56 -2.84
N VAL A 422 0.92 13.22 -2.02
CA VAL A 422 0.00 14.29 -2.43
C VAL A 422 0.77 15.52 -2.95
N VAL A 423 1.85 15.93 -2.28
CA VAL A 423 2.71 17.03 -2.74
C VAL A 423 3.41 16.65 -4.06
N ASP A 424 3.94 15.43 -4.20
CA ASP A 424 4.55 14.98 -5.44
C ASP A 424 3.53 14.90 -6.59
N ALA A 425 2.33 14.38 -6.32
CA ALA A 425 1.26 14.29 -7.29
C ALA A 425 0.82 15.66 -7.84
N SER A 426 0.96 16.73 -7.05
CA SER A 426 0.61 18.10 -7.47
C SER A 426 1.41 18.60 -8.68
N ARG A 427 2.55 17.98 -9.01
CA ARG A 427 3.35 18.31 -10.20
C ARG A 427 2.64 17.93 -11.51
N TRP A 428 1.71 16.98 -11.46
CA TRP A 428 0.97 16.47 -12.63
C TRP A 428 -0.29 17.28 -12.93
N GLY A 429 -0.82 18.04 -11.95
CA GLY A 429 -1.99 18.87 -12.14
C GLY A 429 -2.60 19.37 -10.84
N ASN A 430 -3.57 20.29 -10.96
CA ASN A 430 -4.23 20.92 -9.81
C ASN A 430 -5.45 20.14 -9.28
N THR A 431 -5.88 19.09 -9.98
CA THR A 431 -7.03 18.25 -9.60
C THR A 431 -6.64 16.78 -9.74
N VAL A 432 -7.25 15.90 -8.94
CA VAL A 432 -6.99 14.45 -8.96
C VAL A 432 -7.21 13.85 -10.35
N GLU A 433 -8.26 14.29 -11.05
CA GLU A 433 -8.57 13.82 -12.40
C GLU A 433 -7.51 14.22 -13.44
N ALA A 434 -7.22 15.52 -13.56
CA ALA A 434 -6.23 16.03 -14.50
C ALA A 434 -4.82 15.48 -14.22
N ALA A 435 -4.43 15.38 -12.95
CA ALA A 435 -3.14 14.83 -12.54
C ALA A 435 -3.02 13.35 -12.92
N ALA A 436 -4.06 12.54 -12.63
CA ALA A 436 -4.04 11.11 -12.97
C ALA A 436 -4.00 10.90 -14.50
N ALA A 437 -4.72 11.72 -15.27
CA ALA A 437 -4.66 11.70 -16.73
C ALA A 437 -3.26 12.04 -17.26
N ALA A 438 -2.62 13.10 -16.75
CA ALA A 438 -1.26 13.47 -17.14
C ALA A 438 -0.24 12.38 -16.77
N ARG A 439 -0.38 11.78 -15.58
CA ARG A 439 0.49 10.69 -15.11
C ARG A 439 0.37 9.44 -15.97
N LEU A 440 -0.83 9.07 -16.40
CA LEU A 440 -1.02 7.93 -17.32
C LEU A 440 -0.31 8.15 -18.66
N LEU A 441 -0.31 9.37 -19.18
CA LEU A 441 0.32 9.70 -20.47
C LEU A 441 1.85 9.73 -20.41
N ASP A 442 2.45 9.69 -19.21
CA ASP A 442 3.89 9.62 -19.01
C ASP A 442 4.43 8.18 -19.11
N ASP A 443 3.65 7.17 -18.72
CA ASP A 443 4.05 5.75 -18.67
C ASP A 443 3.64 4.92 -19.90
N VAL A 444 3.81 5.49 -21.09
CA VAL A 444 3.32 4.92 -22.35
C VAL A 444 4.44 4.55 -23.32
N GLY A 445 5.63 4.18 -22.84
CA GLY A 445 6.82 3.94 -23.68
C GLY A 445 6.60 2.93 -24.83
N ASP A 446 5.93 1.81 -24.55
CA ASP A 446 5.73 0.69 -25.48
C ASP A 446 4.24 0.28 -25.62
N LEU A 447 3.95 -0.73 -26.45
CA LEU A 447 2.58 -1.20 -26.69
C LEU A 447 1.91 -1.69 -25.40
N ALA A 448 2.67 -2.37 -24.53
CA ALA A 448 2.18 -2.84 -23.24
C ALA A 448 1.83 -1.68 -22.30
N GLY A 449 2.68 -0.64 -22.25
CA GLY A 449 2.46 0.59 -21.49
C GLY A 449 1.20 1.33 -21.94
N VAL A 450 1.02 1.52 -23.26
CA VAL A 450 -0.21 2.15 -23.77
C VAL A 450 -1.45 1.30 -23.46
N THR A 451 -1.37 -0.03 -23.61
CA THR A 451 -2.49 -0.94 -23.29
C THR A 451 -2.88 -0.83 -21.82
N ARG A 452 -1.89 -0.83 -20.90
CA ARG A 452 -2.12 -0.54 -19.48
C ARG A 452 -2.72 0.84 -19.26
N GLY A 453 -2.26 1.85 -20.00
CA GLY A 453 -2.78 3.21 -19.95
C GLY A 453 -4.26 3.30 -20.34
N VAL A 454 -4.67 2.63 -21.43
CA VAL A 454 -6.08 2.55 -21.87
C VAL A 454 -6.94 1.86 -20.81
N ASN A 455 -6.49 0.72 -20.28
CA ASN A 455 -7.19 0.02 -19.20
C ASN A 455 -7.31 0.87 -17.94
N GLY A 456 -6.22 1.55 -17.56
CA GLY A 456 -6.18 2.47 -16.43
C GLY A 456 -7.14 3.64 -16.61
N ALA A 457 -7.18 4.24 -17.79
CA ALA A 457 -8.08 5.35 -18.10
C ALA A 457 -9.56 4.93 -18.07
N LEU A 458 -9.90 3.75 -18.59
CA LEU A 458 -11.26 3.21 -18.50
C LEU A 458 -11.63 2.86 -17.05
N ALA A 459 -10.71 2.26 -16.30
CA ALA A 459 -10.92 1.87 -14.89
C ALA A 459 -11.08 3.06 -13.96
N ALA A 460 -10.33 4.14 -14.21
CA ALA A 460 -10.33 5.36 -13.41
C ALA A 460 -11.29 6.44 -13.94
N ASP A 461 -12.04 6.16 -15.01
CA ASP A 461 -12.92 7.11 -15.70
C ASP A 461 -12.19 8.42 -16.08
N LEU A 462 -11.22 8.32 -17.00
CA LEU A 462 -10.36 9.43 -17.43
C LEU A 462 -10.55 9.74 -18.94
N PRO A 463 -11.69 10.32 -19.35
CA PRO A 463 -11.99 10.54 -20.76
C PRO A 463 -11.00 11.51 -21.44
N ALA A 464 -10.42 12.45 -20.70
CA ALA A 464 -9.45 13.41 -21.25
C ALA A 464 -8.14 12.76 -21.76
N ALA A 465 -7.73 11.62 -21.19
CA ALA A 465 -6.53 10.90 -21.62
C ALA A 465 -6.79 9.99 -22.84
N MET A 466 -8.05 9.60 -23.06
CA MET A 466 -8.41 8.56 -24.03
C MET A 466 -8.02 8.88 -25.48
N PRO A 467 -8.24 10.10 -26.02
CA PRO A 467 -7.89 10.40 -27.42
C PRO A 467 -6.40 10.23 -27.72
N GLU A 468 -5.53 10.66 -26.80
CA GLU A 468 -4.08 10.54 -26.96
C GLU A 468 -3.62 9.09 -26.75
N LEU A 469 -4.17 8.38 -25.76
CA LEU A 469 -3.89 6.96 -25.54
C LEU A 469 -4.26 6.11 -26.77
N LEU A 470 -5.43 6.33 -27.38
CA LEU A 470 -5.84 5.61 -28.58
C LEU A 470 -4.96 5.94 -29.79
N ARG A 471 -4.55 7.21 -29.96
CA ARG A 471 -3.60 7.61 -31.01
C ARG A 471 -2.25 6.92 -30.82
N LEU A 472 -1.74 6.91 -29.59
CA LEU A 472 -0.49 6.26 -29.20
C LEU A 472 -0.57 4.73 -29.35
N LEU A 473 -1.75 4.14 -29.12
CA LEU A 473 -2.00 2.71 -29.27
C LEU A 473 -1.92 2.31 -30.73
N ASP A 474 -2.61 3.03 -31.61
CA ASP A 474 -2.57 2.75 -33.05
C ASP A 474 -1.16 2.90 -33.63
N VAL A 475 -0.46 3.99 -33.29
CA VAL A 475 0.93 4.21 -33.74
C VAL A 475 1.87 3.09 -33.29
N ARG A 476 1.79 2.66 -32.02
CA ARG A 476 2.66 1.59 -31.51
C ARG A 476 2.28 0.23 -32.03
N ALA A 477 0.99 -0.07 -32.11
CA ALA A 477 0.52 -1.33 -32.67
C ALA A 477 0.85 -1.43 -34.18
N ALA A 478 0.95 -0.31 -34.89
CA ALA A 478 1.36 -0.27 -36.31
C ALA A 478 2.88 -0.46 -36.48
N ALA A 479 3.67 -0.01 -35.52
CA ALA A 479 5.13 -0.17 -35.52
C ALA A 479 5.59 -1.52 -34.92
N GLU A 480 4.74 -2.22 -34.19
CA GLU A 480 5.08 -3.48 -33.53
C GLU A 480 5.13 -4.63 -34.54
N THR A 481 6.30 -5.28 -34.60
CA THR A 481 6.57 -6.40 -35.50
C THR A 481 6.56 -7.75 -34.78
N ASP A 482 6.68 -7.76 -33.45
CA ASP A 482 6.62 -8.98 -32.66
C ASP A 482 5.17 -9.39 -32.42
N VAL A 483 4.74 -10.47 -33.09
CA VAL A 483 3.39 -11.04 -32.97
C VAL A 483 3.10 -11.48 -31.54
N ALA A 484 4.09 -11.92 -30.76
CA ALA A 484 3.88 -12.28 -29.37
C ALA A 484 3.35 -11.08 -28.56
N ARG A 485 3.90 -9.88 -28.79
CA ARG A 485 3.45 -8.66 -28.10
C ARG A 485 2.05 -8.22 -28.52
N LEU A 486 1.68 -8.42 -29.78
CA LEU A 486 0.33 -8.18 -30.26
C LEU A 486 -0.66 -9.14 -29.57
N LEU A 487 -0.34 -10.44 -29.54
CA LEU A 487 -1.18 -11.44 -28.86
C LEU A 487 -1.25 -11.23 -27.34
N GLU A 488 -0.19 -10.69 -26.72
CA GLU A 488 -0.19 -10.33 -25.29
C GLU A 488 -1.13 -9.15 -24.98
N ALA A 489 -1.21 -8.15 -25.87
CA ALA A 489 -2.06 -6.97 -25.67
C ALA A 489 -3.54 -7.22 -25.98
N LEU A 490 -3.85 -8.17 -26.86
CA LEU A 490 -5.21 -8.38 -27.37
C LEU A 490 -6.25 -8.70 -26.28
N PRO A 491 -6.04 -9.63 -25.32
CA PRO A 491 -7.04 -9.96 -24.31
C PRO A 491 -7.46 -8.74 -23.48
N ASP A 492 -6.49 -7.95 -23.06
CA ASP A 492 -6.69 -6.76 -22.24
C ASP A 492 -7.52 -5.70 -22.98
N LEU A 493 -7.22 -5.46 -24.26
CA LEU A 493 -7.96 -4.51 -25.10
C LEU A 493 -9.38 -4.99 -25.44
N VAL A 494 -9.57 -6.30 -25.63
CA VAL A 494 -10.91 -6.87 -25.86
C VAL A 494 -11.78 -6.72 -24.61
N GLN A 495 -11.22 -6.98 -23.42
CA GLN A 495 -11.94 -6.74 -22.16
C GLN A 495 -12.30 -5.25 -22.02
N ALA A 496 -11.37 -4.35 -22.29
CA ALA A 496 -11.63 -2.91 -22.32
C ALA A 496 -12.74 -2.51 -23.30
N TYR A 497 -12.73 -3.09 -24.51
CA TYR A 497 -13.75 -2.85 -25.52
C TYR A 497 -15.14 -3.30 -25.05
N ARG A 498 -15.25 -4.48 -24.42
CA ARG A 498 -16.53 -5.02 -23.93
C ARG A 498 -17.10 -4.25 -22.75
N TYR A 499 -16.25 -3.77 -21.84
CA TYR A 499 -16.71 -3.04 -20.65
C TYR A 499 -16.75 -1.52 -20.85
N GLY A 500 -16.23 -1.00 -21.96
CA GLY A 500 -16.26 0.43 -22.30
C GLY A 500 -17.67 0.99 -22.52
N ASP A 501 -18.61 0.14 -22.96
CA ASP A 501 -20.02 0.52 -23.20
C ASP A 501 -20.77 0.82 -21.88
N VAL A 502 -20.42 0.13 -20.79
CA VAL A 502 -20.98 0.36 -19.45
C VAL A 502 -20.54 1.72 -18.87
N ARG A 503 -19.50 2.35 -19.43
CA ARG A 503 -18.86 3.57 -18.91
C ARG A 503 -18.99 4.79 -19.83
N GLY A 504 -19.83 4.73 -20.87
CA GLY A 504 -20.15 5.89 -21.71
C GLY A 504 -18.98 6.46 -22.53
N THR A 505 -17.94 5.66 -22.79
CA THR A 505 -16.81 6.07 -23.65
C THR A 505 -17.13 5.76 -25.12
N ASP A 506 -16.64 6.56 -26.07
CA ASP A 506 -16.78 6.30 -27.52
C ASP A 506 -16.03 5.01 -27.91
N THR A 507 -16.73 3.87 -27.82
CA THR A 507 -16.20 2.51 -28.01
C THR A 507 -15.83 2.21 -29.46
N GLY A 508 -16.28 3.02 -30.42
CA GLY A 508 -16.02 2.80 -31.85
C GLY A 508 -14.54 2.80 -32.20
N ARG A 509 -13.79 3.79 -31.71
CA ARG A 509 -12.34 3.90 -31.98
C ARG A 509 -11.53 2.77 -31.35
N LEU A 510 -11.92 2.31 -30.16
CA LEU A 510 -11.24 1.18 -29.52
C LEU A 510 -11.51 -0.12 -30.29
N GLY A 511 -12.74 -0.31 -30.79
CA GLY A 511 -13.10 -1.40 -31.67
C GLY A 511 -12.25 -1.43 -32.94
N ASP A 512 -12.07 -0.28 -33.59
CA ASP A 512 -11.23 -0.16 -34.79
C ASP A 512 -9.77 -0.57 -34.51
N VAL A 513 -9.23 -0.16 -33.36
CA VAL A 513 -7.86 -0.52 -32.96
C VAL A 513 -7.73 -2.01 -32.63
N VAL A 514 -8.71 -2.59 -31.94
CA VAL A 514 -8.76 -4.05 -31.67
C VAL A 514 -8.82 -4.83 -32.98
N ALA A 515 -9.64 -4.41 -33.94
CA ALA A 515 -9.75 -5.04 -35.25
C ALA A 515 -8.43 -4.93 -36.03
N ALA A 516 -7.79 -3.76 -36.04
CA ALA A 516 -6.50 -3.55 -36.69
C ALA A 516 -5.38 -4.39 -36.06
N LEU A 517 -5.35 -4.47 -34.72
CA LEU A 517 -4.37 -5.26 -33.97
C LEU A 517 -4.55 -6.75 -34.24
N LEU A 518 -5.79 -7.25 -34.23
CA LEU A 518 -6.10 -8.62 -34.62
C LEU A 518 -5.67 -8.90 -36.06
N GLY A 519 -5.97 -8.00 -36.99
CA GLY A 519 -5.55 -8.11 -38.39
C GLY A 519 -4.03 -8.24 -38.57
N ARG A 520 -3.25 -7.44 -37.84
CA ARG A 520 -1.78 -7.52 -37.85
C ARG A 520 -1.27 -8.80 -37.20
N ALA A 521 -1.85 -9.19 -36.06
CA ALA A 521 -1.51 -10.44 -35.38
C ALA A 521 -1.75 -11.64 -36.32
N CYS A 522 -2.90 -11.69 -36.99
CA CYS A 522 -3.24 -12.72 -37.98
C CYS A 522 -2.31 -12.71 -39.19
N ALA A 523 -1.95 -11.54 -39.73
CA ALA A 523 -1.05 -11.42 -40.88
C ALA A 523 0.38 -11.88 -40.56
N GLY A 524 0.89 -11.56 -39.37
CA GLY A 524 2.22 -11.98 -38.91
C GLY A 524 2.26 -13.41 -38.37
N PHE A 525 1.10 -13.97 -38.00
CA PHE A 525 0.95 -15.28 -37.36
C PHE A 525 1.73 -16.41 -38.06
N PRO A 526 1.64 -16.59 -39.39
CA PRO A 526 2.34 -17.68 -40.04
C PRO A 526 3.86 -17.56 -39.95
N VAL A 527 4.40 -16.34 -39.97
CA VAL A 527 5.86 -16.13 -39.87
C VAL A 527 6.33 -16.37 -38.43
N ALA A 528 5.52 -15.95 -37.45
CA ALA A 528 5.87 -16.03 -36.03
C ALA A 528 5.94 -17.46 -35.49
N LEU A 529 5.20 -18.41 -36.08
CA LEU A 529 5.15 -19.79 -35.59
C LEU A 529 6.20 -20.73 -36.22
N GLY A 530 6.94 -20.28 -37.24
CA GLY A 530 7.93 -21.11 -37.93
C GLY A 530 9.22 -21.27 -37.13
N GLY A 531 9.75 -22.49 -37.05
CA GLY A 531 11.10 -22.75 -36.53
C GLY A 531 11.34 -22.38 -35.07
N LEU A 532 10.30 -22.40 -34.23
CA LEU A 532 10.40 -22.06 -32.81
C LEU A 532 11.08 -23.15 -31.98
N ALA A 533 11.89 -22.74 -31.00
CA ALA A 533 12.38 -23.63 -29.95
C ALA A 533 11.22 -24.06 -29.01
N PRO A 534 11.35 -25.19 -28.28
CA PRO A 534 10.28 -25.71 -27.41
C PRO A 534 9.73 -24.70 -26.38
N GLU A 535 10.59 -23.89 -25.77
CA GLU A 535 10.20 -22.88 -24.78
C GLU A 535 9.40 -21.75 -25.42
N ALA A 536 9.78 -21.34 -26.63
CA ALA A 536 9.06 -20.34 -27.41
C ALA A 536 7.71 -20.88 -27.89
N ALA A 537 7.65 -22.15 -28.29
CA ALA A 537 6.39 -22.82 -28.67
C ALA A 537 5.39 -22.84 -27.50
N ASP A 538 5.82 -23.14 -26.27
CA ASP A 538 4.95 -23.11 -25.10
C ASP A 538 4.51 -21.69 -24.69
N ARG A 539 5.38 -20.67 -24.87
CA ARG A 539 4.96 -19.26 -24.75
C ARG A 539 3.85 -18.94 -25.75
N TYR A 540 4.06 -19.22 -27.04
CA TYR A 540 3.07 -18.95 -28.08
C TYR A 540 1.78 -19.73 -27.86
N ARG A 541 1.84 -20.98 -27.38
CA ARG A 541 0.65 -21.76 -27.02
C ARG A 541 -0.23 -21.01 -26.01
N ARG A 542 0.35 -20.50 -24.92
CA ARG A 542 -0.38 -19.69 -23.93
C ARG A 542 -0.97 -18.41 -24.51
N LEU A 543 -0.23 -17.74 -25.41
CA LEU A 543 -0.70 -16.52 -26.06
C LEU A 543 -1.86 -16.78 -27.00
N ILE A 544 -1.78 -17.86 -27.79
CA ILE A 544 -2.85 -18.32 -28.68
C ILE A 544 -4.09 -18.69 -27.86
N ASP A 545 -3.95 -19.38 -26.74
CA ASP A 545 -5.07 -19.72 -25.86
C ASP A 545 -5.81 -18.49 -25.34
N LYS A 546 -5.06 -17.50 -24.83
CA LYS A 546 -5.62 -16.23 -24.34
C LYS A 546 -6.26 -15.42 -25.47
N ALA A 547 -5.60 -15.35 -26.63
CA ALA A 547 -6.12 -14.65 -27.80
C ALA A 547 -7.38 -15.33 -28.33
N ASN A 548 -7.42 -16.67 -28.40
CA ASN A 548 -8.60 -17.42 -28.83
C ASN A 548 -9.80 -17.16 -27.92
N ALA A 549 -9.59 -17.22 -26.59
CA ALA A 549 -10.62 -16.87 -25.62
C ALA A 549 -11.10 -15.43 -25.77
N ALA A 550 -10.18 -14.47 -25.98
CA ALA A 550 -10.54 -13.07 -26.19
C ALA A 550 -11.31 -12.84 -27.51
N VAL A 551 -10.85 -13.39 -28.63
CA VAL A 551 -11.52 -13.24 -29.93
C VAL A 551 -12.91 -13.88 -29.93
N GLY A 552 -13.11 -14.97 -29.19
CA GLY A 552 -14.44 -15.55 -28.98
C GLY A 552 -15.45 -14.59 -28.34
N LEU A 553 -14.98 -13.52 -27.68
CA LEU A 553 -15.82 -12.48 -27.09
C LEU A 553 -16.17 -11.34 -28.07
N LEU A 554 -15.59 -11.33 -29.27
CA LEU A 554 -15.82 -10.35 -30.34
C LEU A 554 -16.90 -10.82 -31.32
N GLY A 555 -17.23 -10.00 -32.32
CA GLY A 555 -18.22 -10.33 -33.36
C GLY A 555 -17.73 -11.34 -34.41
N GLU A 556 -18.68 -11.86 -35.19
CA GLU A 556 -18.51 -12.87 -36.26
C GLU A 556 -17.30 -12.61 -37.19
N GLN A 557 -17.09 -11.37 -37.63
CA GLN A 557 -15.99 -11.04 -38.56
C GLN A 557 -14.61 -11.28 -37.94
N ALA A 558 -14.42 -10.91 -36.68
CA ALA A 558 -13.17 -11.10 -35.96
C ALA A 558 -12.92 -12.60 -35.69
N GLN A 559 -13.98 -13.32 -35.31
CA GLN A 559 -13.92 -14.77 -35.12
C GLN A 559 -13.55 -15.48 -36.43
N GLN A 560 -14.16 -15.12 -37.56
CA GLN A 560 -13.84 -15.71 -38.85
C GLN A 560 -12.40 -15.46 -39.28
N LEU A 561 -11.89 -14.25 -39.07
CA LEU A 561 -10.50 -13.91 -39.39
C LEU A 561 -9.51 -14.78 -38.58
N TRP A 562 -9.76 -14.94 -37.28
CA TRP A 562 -8.96 -15.78 -36.41
C TRP A 562 -9.05 -17.26 -36.79
N ARG A 563 -10.27 -17.78 -37.00
CA ARG A 563 -10.50 -19.17 -37.47
C ARG A 563 -9.71 -19.46 -38.76
N ASN A 564 -9.82 -18.60 -39.76
CA ASN A 564 -9.08 -18.75 -41.03
C ASN A 564 -7.56 -18.75 -40.82
N THR A 565 -7.07 -17.97 -39.86
CA THR A 565 -5.65 -17.92 -39.52
C THR A 565 -5.19 -19.22 -38.87
N LEU A 566 -5.98 -19.76 -37.93
CA LEU A 566 -5.69 -21.04 -37.28
C LEU A 566 -5.71 -22.20 -38.29
N LEU A 567 -6.69 -22.24 -39.20
CA LEU A 567 -6.77 -23.24 -40.28
C LEU A 567 -5.53 -23.20 -41.17
N ALA A 568 -5.18 -22.01 -41.68
CA ALA A 568 -4.01 -21.83 -42.53
C ALA A 568 -2.69 -22.20 -41.82
N ALA A 569 -2.60 -21.97 -40.51
CA ALA A 569 -1.45 -22.38 -39.71
C ALA A 569 -1.43 -23.90 -39.50
N ALA A 570 -2.56 -24.53 -39.17
CA ALA A 570 -2.67 -25.96 -38.91
C ALA A 570 -2.32 -26.85 -40.12
N ASP A 571 -2.42 -26.31 -41.34
CA ASP A 571 -2.04 -27.00 -42.58
C ASP A 571 -0.54 -26.95 -42.90
N ARG A 572 0.26 -26.27 -42.07
CA ARG A 572 1.71 -26.20 -42.24
C ARG A 572 2.42 -27.41 -41.64
N HIS A 573 3.52 -27.81 -42.27
CA HIS A 573 4.35 -28.94 -41.83
C HIS A 573 5.59 -28.54 -41.03
N ASP A 574 5.86 -27.24 -40.87
CA ASP A 574 7.05 -26.69 -40.19
C ASP A 574 6.77 -26.17 -38.78
N LEU A 575 5.56 -26.42 -38.26
CA LEU A 575 5.16 -26.05 -36.91
C LEU A 575 5.73 -27.01 -35.87
N PRO A 576 6.22 -26.51 -34.71
CA PRO A 576 6.51 -27.37 -33.57
C PRO A 576 5.27 -28.19 -33.17
N GLY A 577 5.47 -29.45 -32.83
CA GLY A 577 4.41 -30.41 -32.55
C GLY A 577 3.40 -29.89 -31.51
N LEU A 578 3.89 -29.28 -30.43
CA LEU A 578 3.05 -28.67 -29.38
C LEU A 578 2.01 -27.67 -29.93
N LEU A 579 2.44 -26.81 -30.86
CA LEU A 579 1.56 -25.82 -31.47
C LEU A 579 0.62 -26.46 -32.49
N ALA A 580 1.14 -27.34 -33.35
CA ALA A 580 0.33 -28.04 -34.35
C ALA A 580 -0.82 -28.82 -33.68
N GLY A 581 -0.52 -29.59 -32.63
CA GLY A 581 -1.53 -30.30 -31.84
C GLY A 581 -2.52 -29.35 -31.18
N ARG A 582 -2.05 -28.23 -30.60
CA ARG A 582 -2.95 -27.24 -29.97
C ARG A 582 -3.89 -26.57 -30.96
N LEU A 583 -3.41 -26.19 -32.15
CA LEU A 583 -4.23 -25.58 -33.18
C LEU A 583 -5.33 -26.54 -33.66
N VAL A 584 -5.00 -27.81 -33.88
CA VAL A 584 -5.98 -28.85 -34.21
C VAL A 584 -7.02 -28.98 -33.10
N ARG A 585 -6.61 -28.91 -31.83
CA ARG A 585 -7.54 -28.95 -30.71
C ARG A 585 -8.49 -27.76 -30.68
N LEU A 586 -7.98 -26.55 -30.85
CA LEU A 586 -8.80 -25.33 -30.86
C LEU A 586 -9.82 -25.34 -32.01
N LEU A 587 -9.41 -25.78 -33.20
CA LEU A 587 -10.28 -25.92 -34.36
C LEU A 587 -11.35 -27.01 -34.18
N PHE A 588 -11.01 -28.11 -33.53
CA PHE A 588 -11.99 -29.14 -33.16
C PHE A 588 -13.00 -28.62 -32.14
N ASP A 589 -12.53 -27.98 -31.06
CA ASP A 589 -13.41 -27.40 -30.04
C ASP A 589 -14.34 -26.31 -30.63
N GLY A 590 -13.88 -25.61 -31.68
CA GLY A 590 -14.66 -24.64 -32.46
C GLY A 590 -15.60 -25.24 -33.50
N GLY A 591 -15.54 -26.56 -33.76
CA GLY A 591 -16.35 -27.25 -34.76
C GLY A 591 -15.87 -27.11 -36.21
N ASP A 592 -14.68 -26.53 -36.43
CA ASP A 592 -14.07 -26.35 -37.76
C ASP A 592 -13.45 -27.64 -38.31
N LEU A 593 -13.05 -28.56 -37.43
CA LEU A 593 -12.52 -29.89 -37.80
C LEU A 593 -13.42 -31.00 -37.28
N GLY A 594 -13.69 -31.99 -38.13
CA GLY A 594 -14.42 -33.20 -37.75
C GLY A 594 -13.56 -34.21 -36.99
N VAL A 595 -14.20 -35.18 -36.32
CA VAL A 595 -13.49 -36.27 -35.61
C VAL A 595 -12.55 -37.03 -36.55
N ASP A 596 -12.98 -37.32 -37.78
CA ASP A 596 -12.18 -38.06 -38.77
C ASP A 596 -10.93 -37.29 -39.21
N GLU A 597 -11.02 -35.97 -39.36
CA GLU A 597 -9.88 -35.12 -39.74
C GLU A 597 -8.87 -35.00 -38.61
N VAL A 598 -9.34 -34.82 -37.37
CA VAL A 598 -8.48 -34.85 -36.18
C VAL A 598 -7.80 -36.20 -36.04
N GLN A 599 -8.54 -37.30 -36.26
CA GLN A 599 -8.00 -38.65 -36.23
C GLN A 599 -6.90 -38.85 -37.28
N GLN A 600 -7.10 -38.36 -38.50
CA GLN A 600 -6.12 -38.44 -39.58
C GLN A 600 -4.86 -37.66 -39.26
N ARG A 601 -4.98 -36.40 -38.79
CA ARG A 601 -3.84 -35.56 -38.41
C ARG A 601 -3.07 -36.15 -37.21
N LEU A 602 -3.79 -36.66 -36.20
CA LEU A 602 -3.22 -37.33 -35.03
C LEU A 602 -2.47 -38.61 -35.43
N SER A 603 -3.07 -39.45 -36.27
CA SER A 603 -2.42 -40.69 -36.74
C SER A 603 -1.18 -40.42 -37.58
N LEU A 604 -1.18 -39.36 -38.40
CA LEU A 604 -0.02 -38.94 -39.18
C LEU A 604 1.11 -38.43 -38.27
N ALA A 605 0.79 -37.56 -37.30
CA ALA A 605 1.76 -36.97 -36.39
C ALA A 605 2.42 -38.04 -35.49
N LEU A 606 1.64 -39.00 -34.99
CA LEU A 606 2.11 -40.06 -34.11
C LEU A 606 2.70 -41.28 -34.84
N SER A 607 2.74 -41.26 -36.18
CA SER A 607 3.40 -42.29 -36.98
C SER A 607 4.93 -42.21 -36.87
N GLY A 608 5.64 -43.31 -37.19
CA GLY A 608 7.10 -43.46 -37.02
C GLY A 608 8.00 -42.52 -37.83
N GLY A 609 7.45 -41.52 -38.52
CA GLY A 609 8.19 -40.52 -39.28
C GLY A 609 8.76 -39.35 -38.45
N HIS A 610 8.29 -39.15 -37.21
CA HIS A 610 8.76 -38.09 -36.31
C HIS A 610 9.57 -38.65 -35.13
N ALA A 611 10.49 -37.85 -34.57
CA ALA A 611 11.20 -38.20 -33.35
C ALA A 611 10.22 -38.34 -32.17
N PRO A 612 10.45 -39.26 -31.20
CA PRO A 612 9.53 -39.50 -30.07
C PRO A 612 9.17 -38.23 -29.28
N GLY A 613 10.13 -37.32 -29.07
CA GLY A 613 9.88 -36.04 -28.39
C GLY A 613 8.90 -35.13 -29.14
N GLU A 614 8.94 -35.13 -30.48
CA GLU A 614 8.03 -34.33 -31.32
C GLU A 614 6.62 -34.92 -31.32
N GLN A 615 6.51 -36.26 -31.36
CA GLN A 615 5.24 -36.97 -31.20
C GLN A 615 4.60 -36.67 -29.83
N ALA A 616 5.40 -36.68 -28.76
CA ALA A 616 4.95 -36.37 -27.41
C ALA A 616 4.47 -34.92 -27.30
N ALA A 617 5.21 -33.96 -27.87
CA ALA A 617 4.82 -32.56 -27.89
C ALA A 617 3.49 -32.36 -28.63
N TRP A 618 3.30 -33.04 -29.77
CA TRP A 618 2.04 -33.00 -30.53
C TRP A 618 0.87 -33.56 -29.73
N ALA A 619 1.08 -34.71 -29.07
CA ALA A 619 0.12 -35.31 -28.15
C ALA A 619 -0.24 -34.34 -27.00
N GLU A 620 0.75 -33.72 -26.35
CA GLU A 620 0.54 -32.71 -25.31
C GLU A 620 -0.32 -31.54 -25.82
N GLY A 621 -0.05 -31.05 -27.04
CA GLY A 621 -0.82 -30.00 -27.68
C GLY A 621 -2.31 -30.34 -27.82
N VAL A 622 -2.65 -31.53 -28.32
CA VAL A 622 -4.04 -31.97 -28.49
C VAL A 622 -4.75 -32.26 -27.16
N LEU A 623 -4.02 -32.85 -26.21
CA LEU A 623 -4.54 -33.25 -24.91
C LEU A 623 -4.64 -32.09 -23.92
N SER A 624 -3.98 -30.97 -24.19
CA SER A 624 -4.07 -29.78 -23.35
C SER A 624 -5.50 -29.26 -23.24
N GLY A 625 -5.90 -28.85 -22.03
CA GLY A 625 -7.25 -28.37 -21.74
C GLY A 625 -8.17 -29.50 -21.26
N SER A 626 -9.42 -29.51 -21.75
CA SER A 626 -10.47 -30.40 -21.24
C SER A 626 -10.32 -31.86 -21.70
N SER A 627 -10.55 -32.79 -20.76
CA SER A 627 -10.57 -34.24 -20.98
C SER A 627 -11.70 -34.74 -21.89
N LEU A 628 -12.71 -33.89 -22.14
CA LEU A 628 -13.95 -34.24 -22.86
C LEU A 628 -13.70 -34.81 -24.26
N LEU A 629 -12.66 -34.34 -24.97
CA LEU A 629 -12.29 -34.87 -26.28
C LEU A 629 -12.09 -36.39 -26.27
N LEU A 630 -11.26 -36.90 -25.36
CA LEU A 630 -10.97 -38.32 -25.28
C LEU A 630 -12.11 -39.11 -24.65
N LEU A 631 -12.84 -38.48 -23.72
CA LEU A 631 -14.00 -39.12 -23.12
C LEU A 631 -15.09 -39.33 -24.18
N HIS A 632 -15.36 -38.39 -25.06
CA HIS A 632 -16.49 -38.50 -26.00
C HIS A 632 -16.14 -39.07 -27.37
N SER A 633 -14.86 -39.26 -27.70
CA SER A 633 -14.43 -39.79 -29.00
C SER A 633 -13.59 -41.09 -28.87
N PRO A 634 -14.23 -42.27 -28.88
CA PRO A 634 -13.53 -43.57 -28.81
C PRO A 634 -12.49 -43.76 -29.91
N ALA A 635 -12.75 -43.24 -31.11
CA ALA A 635 -11.84 -43.31 -32.24
C ALA A 635 -10.50 -42.59 -31.96
N LEU A 636 -10.53 -41.40 -31.36
CA LEU A 636 -9.34 -40.65 -30.98
C LEU A 636 -8.57 -41.33 -29.84
N LEU A 637 -9.30 -41.84 -28.84
CA LEU A 637 -8.70 -42.61 -27.75
C LEU A 637 -7.94 -43.84 -28.26
N LYS A 638 -8.47 -44.52 -29.28
CA LYS A 638 -7.82 -45.65 -29.93
C LYS A 638 -6.53 -45.29 -30.67
N VAL A 639 -6.42 -44.10 -31.24
CA VAL A 639 -5.15 -43.64 -31.85
C VAL A 639 -4.08 -43.44 -30.78
N PHE A 640 -4.43 -42.81 -29.64
CA PHE A 640 -3.49 -42.65 -28.53
C PHE A 640 -3.07 -44.00 -27.93
N ASP A 641 -4.02 -44.92 -27.73
CA ASP A 641 -3.74 -46.27 -27.26
C ASP A 641 -2.78 -47.03 -28.19
N THR A 642 -3.06 -47.03 -29.49
CA THR A 642 -2.22 -47.67 -30.52
C THR A 642 -0.81 -47.07 -30.55
N TRP A 643 -0.68 -45.74 -30.43
CA TRP A 643 0.61 -45.08 -30.37
C TRP A 643 1.40 -45.48 -29.13
N VAL A 644 0.81 -45.39 -27.93
CA VAL A 644 1.48 -45.74 -26.67
C VAL A 644 1.91 -47.22 -26.66
N MET A 645 1.05 -48.12 -27.14
CA MET A 645 1.35 -49.55 -27.23
C MET A 645 2.40 -49.89 -28.29
N GLY A 646 2.63 -49.00 -29.27
CA GLY A 646 3.62 -49.15 -30.33
C GLY A 646 5.01 -48.59 -30.01
N LEU A 647 5.18 -47.90 -28.88
CA LEU A 647 6.48 -47.34 -28.46
C LEU A 647 7.43 -48.44 -27.96
N SER A 648 8.73 -48.32 -28.25
CA SER A 648 9.75 -49.15 -27.61
C SER A 648 9.95 -48.74 -26.15
N ASP A 649 10.51 -49.62 -25.31
CA ASP A 649 10.78 -49.32 -23.88
C ASP A 649 11.59 -48.03 -23.68
N GLU A 650 12.58 -47.78 -24.54
CA GLU A 650 13.42 -46.57 -24.52
C GLU A 650 12.60 -45.32 -24.91
N SER A 651 11.85 -45.39 -26.02
CA SER A 651 11.00 -44.27 -26.48
C SER A 651 9.87 -43.97 -25.50
N PHE A 652 9.30 -45.00 -24.87
CA PHE A 652 8.26 -44.84 -23.86
C PHE A 652 8.80 -44.07 -22.65
N THR A 653 10.02 -44.38 -22.21
CA THR A 653 10.67 -43.69 -21.09
C THR A 653 10.87 -42.20 -21.38
N ASP A 654 11.23 -41.86 -22.63
CA ASP A 654 11.41 -40.46 -23.07
C ASP A 654 10.09 -39.69 -23.20
N VAL A 655 9.01 -40.35 -23.61
CA VAL A 655 7.68 -39.74 -23.83
C VAL A 655 6.87 -39.61 -22.53
N LEU A 656 7.10 -40.50 -21.55
CA LEU A 656 6.33 -40.63 -20.31
C LEU A 656 6.18 -39.31 -19.52
N PRO A 657 7.22 -38.46 -19.33
CA PRO A 657 7.09 -37.22 -18.57
C PRO A 657 6.10 -36.23 -19.20
N VAL A 658 6.07 -36.17 -20.53
CA VAL A 658 5.21 -35.27 -21.31
C VAL A 658 3.75 -35.74 -21.23
N VAL A 659 3.51 -37.02 -21.46
CA VAL A 659 2.19 -37.63 -21.37
C VAL A 659 1.62 -37.52 -19.94
N ARG A 660 2.45 -37.74 -18.92
CA ARG A 660 2.05 -37.57 -17.51
C ARG A 660 1.68 -36.14 -17.19
N ARG A 661 2.36 -35.14 -17.78
CA ARG A 661 2.03 -33.72 -17.62
C ARG A 661 0.69 -33.38 -18.28
N ALA A 662 0.46 -33.88 -19.50
CA ALA A 662 -0.79 -33.68 -20.24
C ALA A 662 -2.00 -34.20 -19.44
N PHE A 663 -1.93 -35.43 -18.94
CA PHE A 663 -2.99 -36.00 -18.09
C PHE A 663 -3.03 -35.43 -16.67
N GLY A 664 -1.89 -34.96 -16.15
CA GLY A 664 -1.77 -34.39 -14.81
C GLY A 664 -2.56 -33.10 -14.61
N GLY A 665 -2.87 -32.39 -15.71
CA GLY A 665 -3.71 -31.20 -15.70
C GLY A 665 -5.21 -31.47 -15.52
N TRP A 666 -5.64 -32.74 -15.55
CA TRP A 666 -7.05 -33.12 -15.41
C TRP A 666 -7.43 -33.46 -13.97
N GLU A 667 -8.68 -33.19 -13.63
CA GLU A 667 -9.22 -33.49 -12.32
C GLU A 667 -9.25 -35.00 -12.06
N ARG A 668 -9.23 -35.38 -10.78
CA ARG A 668 -9.18 -36.81 -10.40
C ARG A 668 -10.36 -37.63 -11.00
N PRO A 669 -11.61 -37.15 -11.02
CA PRO A 669 -12.72 -37.90 -11.63
C PRO A 669 -12.57 -38.09 -13.13
N GLU A 670 -12.07 -37.09 -13.86
CA GLU A 670 -11.85 -37.16 -15.31
C GLU A 670 -10.82 -38.25 -15.66
N ARG A 671 -9.72 -38.32 -14.90
CA ARG A 671 -8.71 -39.37 -15.06
C ARG A 671 -9.25 -40.76 -14.78
N GLN A 672 -10.13 -40.91 -13.78
CA GLN A 672 -10.77 -42.19 -13.47
C GLN A 672 -11.73 -42.63 -14.59
N ALA A 673 -12.53 -41.71 -15.12
CA ALA A 673 -13.44 -41.99 -16.23
C ALA A 673 -12.68 -42.43 -17.49
N LEU A 674 -11.58 -41.74 -17.82
CA LEU A 674 -10.72 -42.11 -18.93
C LEU A 674 -10.10 -43.50 -18.73
N ALA A 675 -9.54 -43.77 -17.54
CA ALA A 675 -8.95 -45.08 -17.23
C ALA A 675 -9.98 -46.22 -17.39
N GLY A 676 -11.24 -45.98 -17.00
CA GLY A 676 -12.34 -46.91 -17.23
C GLY A 676 -12.64 -47.15 -18.71
N LYS A 677 -12.56 -46.12 -19.56
CA LYS A 677 -12.74 -46.26 -21.02
C LYS A 677 -11.58 -47.02 -21.68
N VAL A 678 -10.34 -46.72 -21.28
CA VAL A 678 -9.15 -47.44 -21.77
C VAL A 678 -9.19 -48.92 -21.38
N ALA A 679 -9.61 -49.25 -20.15
CA ALA A 679 -9.74 -50.64 -19.71
C ALA A 679 -10.75 -51.46 -20.54
N ASN A 680 -11.67 -50.81 -21.25
CA ASN A 680 -12.71 -51.44 -22.05
C ASN A 680 -12.58 -51.15 -23.56
N LEU A 681 -11.43 -50.66 -24.03
CA LEU A 681 -11.28 -50.12 -25.39
C LEU A 681 -11.50 -51.16 -26.51
N ASP A 682 -11.07 -52.41 -26.29
CA ASP A 682 -11.22 -53.53 -27.22
C ASP A 682 -12.42 -54.44 -26.91
N GLY A 683 -13.17 -54.13 -25.86
CA GLY A 683 -14.39 -54.83 -25.51
C GLY A 683 -15.49 -54.49 -26.49
N ALA A 684 -15.91 -55.46 -27.32
CA ALA A 684 -17.18 -55.39 -28.03
C ALA A 684 -18.34 -55.46 -27.02
N CYS A 685 -18.57 -54.36 -26.32
CA CYS A 685 -19.85 -54.11 -25.67
C CYS A 685 -20.56 -53.08 -26.54
N PRO A 686 -21.79 -53.33 -27.01
CA PRO A 686 -22.61 -52.22 -27.47
C PRO A 686 -22.76 -51.32 -26.25
N VAL A 687 -22.01 -50.22 -26.23
CA VAL A 687 -22.52 -49.05 -25.52
C VAL A 687 -23.78 -48.76 -26.30
N ALA A 688 -24.93 -49.19 -25.79
CA ALA A 688 -26.14 -48.51 -26.13
C ALA A 688 -25.79 -47.05 -25.93
N GLU A 689 -25.74 -46.27 -27.01
CA GLU A 689 -26.14 -44.89 -26.89
C GLU A 689 -27.51 -44.99 -26.22
N GLU A 690 -27.54 -44.89 -24.89
CA GLU A 690 -28.71 -44.28 -24.29
C GLU A 690 -28.77 -42.95 -25.01
N GLU A 691 -29.65 -42.86 -26.01
CA GLU A 691 -30.36 -41.63 -26.28
C GLU A 691 -30.80 -41.18 -24.89
N LEU A 692 -29.97 -40.31 -24.28
CA LEU A 692 -30.33 -39.64 -23.06
C LEU A 692 -31.68 -39.02 -23.40
N ASP A 693 -32.72 -39.43 -22.70
CA ASP A 693 -34.04 -38.86 -22.88
C ASP A 693 -33.96 -37.41 -22.39
N LEU A 694 -33.55 -36.53 -23.31
CA LEU A 694 -33.36 -35.10 -23.06
C LEU A 694 -34.70 -34.38 -23.00
N THR A 695 -35.85 -35.08 -23.06
CA THR A 695 -37.15 -34.42 -22.85
C THR A 695 -37.25 -33.78 -21.47
N GLU A 696 -36.61 -34.32 -20.43
CA GLU A 696 -36.51 -33.66 -19.12
C GLU A 696 -35.56 -32.44 -19.14
N PHE A 697 -34.57 -32.43 -20.04
CA PHE A 697 -33.67 -31.29 -20.24
C PHE A 697 -34.28 -30.17 -21.10
N ALA A 698 -35.38 -30.42 -21.82
CA ALA A 698 -36.07 -29.39 -22.59
C ALA A 698 -36.55 -28.23 -21.71
N ALA A 699 -36.97 -28.51 -20.47
CA ALA A 699 -37.34 -27.48 -19.51
C ALA A 699 -36.13 -26.67 -19.02
N VAL A 700 -34.97 -27.32 -18.84
CA VAL A 700 -33.71 -26.67 -18.46
C VAL A 700 -33.20 -25.80 -19.61
N LEU A 701 -33.20 -26.32 -20.85
CA LEU A 701 -32.80 -25.59 -22.04
C LEU A 701 -33.74 -24.41 -22.32
N ALA A 702 -35.05 -24.57 -22.15
CA ALA A 702 -36.01 -23.47 -22.24
C ALA A 702 -35.74 -22.39 -21.18
N THR A 703 -35.39 -22.78 -19.95
CA THR A 703 -35.02 -21.83 -18.88
C THR A 703 -33.69 -21.14 -19.18
N VAL A 704 -32.71 -21.86 -19.73
CA VAL A 704 -31.42 -21.30 -20.15
C VAL A 704 -31.62 -20.32 -21.32
N ASP A 705 -32.45 -20.65 -22.30
CA ASP A 705 -32.83 -19.74 -23.38
C ASP A 705 -33.57 -18.51 -22.85
N GLU A 706 -34.48 -18.66 -21.88
CA GLU A 706 -35.16 -17.52 -21.24
C GLU A 706 -34.17 -16.61 -20.49
N ILE A 707 -33.19 -17.19 -19.80
CA ILE A 707 -32.10 -16.44 -19.14
C ILE A 707 -31.22 -15.74 -20.18
N LEU A 708 -30.85 -16.40 -21.28
CA LEU A 708 -30.00 -15.85 -22.32
C LEU A 708 -30.71 -14.80 -23.19
N GLU A 709 -32.01 -14.94 -23.43
CA GLU A 709 -32.85 -13.92 -24.07
C GLU A 709 -33.06 -12.71 -23.15
N SER A 710 -33.18 -12.90 -21.83
CA SER A 710 -33.23 -11.79 -20.88
C SER A 710 -31.90 -11.03 -20.73
N ALA A 711 -30.79 -11.62 -21.22
CA ALA A 711 -29.44 -11.09 -21.16
C ALA A 711 -28.93 -10.51 -22.50
N ARG A 712 -29.73 -10.60 -23.57
CA ARG A 712 -29.56 -9.85 -24.83
C ARG A 712 -30.38 -8.57 -24.78
#